data_AF-A0A024TTE3-F1
#
_entry.id   AF-A0A024TTE3-F1
#
_cell.length_a   1.000
_cell.length_b   1.000
_cell.length_c   1.000
_cell.angle_alpha   90.00
_cell.angle_beta   90.00
_cell.angle_gamma   90.00
#
_symmetry.space_group_name_H-M   'P 1'
#
loop_
_entity.id
_entity.type
_entity.pdbx_description
1 polymer ?
#
loop_
_entity_poly.entity_id
_entity_poly.type
_entity_poly.pdbx_seq_one_letter_code
_entity_poly.pdbx_strand_id
1 'polypeptide(L)'
;MMYDANGLLLETRCFKTKRNRRHPPRKKFPVAMASGMPDPLASLRSAIDAKLRDEGIYSQLRSLIQTHTTTVDHAIDDCPDHDDRVLHTLLESDVVQQLIASLQTPSLSVPGPSSFCTPPAATESIDEDATSGQVWPVLHVRVLGGRAFVDSLIDDTAACPTTGATVDGQTCTTSRTCLRYDVAFHGQRYQSRLVPCVVDPPFDEAMAFTLHPTTPNGGVVAKWEWLCAIEESMHWTITKHVQTRSLTTDSWQDVAVDLVAAATLDWRHWLTSPHPVVHIPLALHGPMKVPVGLVNLRLDMPSVRKSTATTHDAKTRLQKDTLTGHGTQSHLYQYCKQWWAEYVREYGASYVGKAHWIRLFVEDDTHHYKLVRESIIPMDVAALDGRRDIRRSDSMARLSCVEPTPSEAARFVSLVPFVRAAHVGTGRDATWHSIPAFLALGHGDCEEHAILLASLFLGFGLKTYVCMGTLRRKPASTSSAVAPPVRHVWVATILTTGVMLWEAVTGECVAASAPACPYDRVDCIFNHKSFFANCQTTELFGEVDWNVHNSALWKGLDAALIAQVRPRQPSISLRPPNVMTAADNEKLDTALRQWLYSTRRAHGLTCTKWHPNLSHYVRIALKSYEVERVFGTANADNVFFQNCIQGAVPQGHTFKGFPVSAIGLEDLQRKLMANAVGRDVILFPRAAHALFGVAIMSMPYPEGISLIWAMVAVVYKTS
;
A
#
# COMPACT_ATOMS: atom_id res chain seq x y z
N MET A 1 -34.09 1.49 -11.32
CA MET A 1 -35.02 0.63 -10.56
C MET A 1 -35.55 1.43 -9.40
N MET A 2 -36.85 1.33 -9.11
CA MET A 2 -37.51 2.04 -8.00
C MET A 2 -37.03 1.49 -6.65
N TYR A 3 -36.79 2.39 -5.70
CA TYR A 3 -36.36 2.09 -4.34
C TYR A 3 -37.54 1.58 -3.48
N ASP A 4 -37.29 0.62 -2.59
CA ASP A 4 -38.17 0.31 -1.45
C ASP A 4 -37.61 0.97 -0.17
N ALA A 5 -38.52 1.41 0.70
CA ALA A 5 -38.35 2.37 1.79
C ALA A 5 -37.59 1.84 3.03
N ASN A 6 -36.93 0.68 2.96
CA ASN A 6 -36.25 0.07 4.11
C ASN A 6 -34.74 -0.21 3.92
N GLY A 7 -34.10 0.28 2.85
CA GLY A 7 -32.64 0.47 2.80
C GLY A 7 -31.76 -0.75 3.13
N LEU A 8 -32.27 -1.97 2.98
CA LEU A 8 -31.55 -3.23 3.18
C LEU A 8 -31.53 -3.97 1.84
N LEU A 9 -30.37 -4.03 1.20
CA LEU A 9 -30.14 -4.98 0.12
C LEU A 9 -29.60 -6.28 0.75
N LEU A 10 -30.51 -7.22 0.99
CA LEU A 10 -30.20 -8.64 1.16
C LEU A 10 -30.81 -9.34 -0.06
N GLU A 11 -30.01 -9.60 -1.09
CA GLU A 11 -30.38 -10.53 -2.15
C GLU A 11 -29.38 -11.69 -2.22
N THR A 12 -29.73 -12.78 -1.55
CA THR A 12 -29.41 -14.13 -2.01
C THR A 12 -30.23 -14.42 -3.26
N ARG A 13 -29.61 -14.61 -4.43
CA ARG A 13 -30.21 -15.38 -5.52
C ARG A 13 -29.19 -16.00 -6.47
N CYS A 14 -29.19 -17.32 -6.40
CA CYS A 14 -28.61 -18.29 -7.33
C CYS A 14 -29.30 -18.15 -8.71
N PHE A 15 -28.53 -18.07 -9.80
CA PHE A 15 -29.06 -18.19 -11.16
C PHE A 15 -28.38 -19.35 -11.89
N LYS A 16 -29.07 -20.50 -11.93
CA LYS A 16 -28.86 -21.57 -12.91
C LYS A 16 -29.29 -21.06 -14.29
N THR A 17 -28.38 -21.04 -15.27
CA THR A 17 -28.76 -21.01 -16.69
C THR A 17 -28.08 -22.14 -17.45
N LYS A 18 -28.85 -23.19 -17.74
CA LYS A 18 -28.56 -24.19 -18.78
C LYS A 18 -28.63 -23.49 -20.14
N ARG A 19 -27.54 -23.55 -20.92
CA ARG A 19 -27.69 -23.53 -22.39
C ARG A 19 -26.57 -24.32 -23.08
N ASN A 20 -26.96 -25.51 -23.52
CA ASN A 20 -26.28 -26.34 -24.52
C ASN A 20 -25.90 -25.51 -25.76
N ARG A 21 -24.62 -25.48 -26.13
CA ARG A 21 -24.20 -25.34 -27.54
C ARG A 21 -23.01 -26.26 -27.83
N ARG A 22 -23.29 -27.23 -28.70
CA ARG A 22 -22.35 -28.19 -29.29
C ARG A 22 -21.29 -27.45 -30.12
N HIS A 23 -20.02 -27.76 -29.90
CA HIS A 23 -18.93 -27.46 -30.84
C HIS A 23 -18.97 -28.45 -32.03
N PRO A 24 -18.76 -27.99 -33.28
CA PRO A 24 -18.30 -28.84 -34.37
C PRO A 24 -16.75 -28.89 -34.45
N PRO A 25 -16.16 -29.90 -35.11
CA PRO A 25 -14.78 -30.32 -34.88
C PRO A 25 -13.72 -29.55 -35.68
N ARG A 26 -12.49 -29.61 -35.14
CA ARG A 26 -11.21 -29.14 -35.69
C ARG A 26 -10.99 -29.49 -37.17
N LYS A 27 -10.42 -28.54 -37.93
CA LYS A 27 -9.62 -28.83 -39.14
C LYS A 27 -8.14 -28.61 -38.83
N LYS A 28 -7.36 -29.68 -39.00
CA LYS A 28 -5.88 -29.69 -38.94
C LYS A 28 -5.32 -29.08 -40.23
N PHE A 29 -4.33 -28.20 -40.12
CA PHE A 29 -3.39 -27.92 -41.20
C PHE A 29 -2.02 -28.49 -40.82
N PRO A 30 -1.32 -29.22 -41.72
CA PRO A 30 -0.02 -29.80 -41.43
C PRO A 30 1.09 -28.74 -41.57
N VAL A 31 1.94 -28.63 -40.55
CA VAL A 31 3.23 -27.93 -40.65
C VAL A 31 4.28 -28.96 -41.03
N ALA A 32 5.05 -28.63 -42.07
CA ALA A 32 6.13 -29.44 -42.62
C ALA A 32 7.30 -29.58 -41.61
N MET A 33 7.93 -30.76 -41.64
CA MET A 33 9.07 -31.13 -40.82
C MET A 33 10.33 -30.32 -41.14
N ALA A 34 10.99 -29.82 -40.10
CA ALA A 34 12.42 -29.54 -40.09
C ALA A 34 13.04 -30.30 -38.91
N SER A 35 13.97 -31.19 -39.24
CA SER A 35 14.66 -32.12 -38.37
C SER A 35 15.75 -31.45 -37.53
N GLY A 36 15.85 -31.85 -36.26
CA GLY A 36 17.13 -31.98 -35.57
C GLY A 36 17.40 -31.03 -34.41
N MET A 37 16.87 -31.35 -33.22
CA MET A 37 17.50 -31.32 -31.89
C MET A 37 16.45 -31.93 -30.92
N PRO A 38 16.81 -32.81 -29.95
CA PRO A 38 15.82 -33.42 -29.06
C PRO A 38 15.20 -32.34 -28.18
N ASP A 39 13.87 -32.18 -28.29
CA ASP A 39 13.08 -31.23 -27.52
C ASP A 39 13.20 -31.57 -26.01
N PRO A 40 13.77 -30.70 -25.17
CA PRO A 40 13.94 -30.95 -23.73
C PRO A 40 12.60 -31.25 -23.05
N LEU A 41 11.51 -30.66 -23.55
CA LEU A 41 10.15 -30.94 -23.09
C LEU A 41 9.68 -32.35 -23.44
N ALA A 42 10.06 -32.89 -24.59
CA ALA A 42 9.74 -34.27 -24.97
C ALA A 42 10.54 -35.27 -24.13
N SER A 43 11.81 -34.97 -23.84
CA SER A 43 12.65 -35.79 -22.98
C SER A 43 12.16 -35.76 -21.52
N LEU A 44 11.73 -34.60 -21.02
CA LEU A 44 11.13 -34.44 -19.70
C LEU A 44 9.78 -35.16 -19.60
N ARG A 45 8.90 -35.02 -20.60
CA ARG A 45 7.64 -35.77 -20.66
C ARG A 45 7.86 -37.28 -20.68
N SER A 46 8.84 -37.75 -21.46
CA SER A 46 9.18 -39.17 -21.50
C SER A 46 9.77 -39.66 -20.17
N ALA A 47 10.54 -38.82 -19.46
CA ALA A 47 11.07 -39.15 -18.14
C ALA A 47 9.98 -39.18 -17.06
N ILE A 48 9.02 -38.25 -17.11
CA ILE A 48 7.83 -38.23 -16.26
C ILE A 48 6.99 -39.47 -16.52
N ASP A 49 6.68 -39.78 -17.77
CA ASP A 49 5.88 -40.96 -18.14
C ASP A 49 6.60 -42.28 -17.82
N ALA A 50 7.92 -42.32 -17.84
CA ALA A 50 8.70 -43.48 -17.41
C ALA A 50 8.65 -43.64 -15.88
N LYS A 51 8.88 -42.56 -15.12
CA LYS A 51 8.80 -42.57 -13.64
C LYS A 51 7.41 -42.92 -13.12
N LEU A 52 6.37 -42.39 -13.76
CA LEU A 52 4.98 -42.68 -13.40
C LEU A 52 4.60 -44.15 -13.66
N ARG A 53 5.30 -44.83 -14.58
CA ARG A 53 5.10 -46.25 -14.91
C ARG A 53 5.92 -47.21 -14.05
N ASP A 54 7.13 -46.84 -13.65
CA ASP A 54 8.06 -47.72 -12.90
C ASP A 54 7.64 -47.96 -11.43
N GLU A 55 6.90 -47.05 -10.81
CA GLU A 55 6.66 -47.06 -9.35
C GLU A 55 5.20 -47.39 -8.95
N GLY A 56 4.34 -47.84 -9.88
CA GLY A 56 2.93 -48.11 -9.57
C GLY A 56 2.13 -46.86 -9.14
N ILE A 57 2.69 -45.67 -9.31
CA ILE A 57 2.16 -44.37 -8.86
C ILE A 57 0.80 -44.07 -9.50
N TYR A 58 0.59 -44.45 -10.76
CA TYR A 58 -0.73 -44.35 -11.40
C TYR A 58 -1.81 -45.13 -10.66
N SER A 59 -1.48 -46.31 -10.11
CA SER A 59 -2.45 -47.12 -9.35
C SER A 59 -2.75 -46.49 -7.99
N GLN A 60 -1.75 -45.90 -7.34
CA GLN A 60 -1.90 -45.20 -6.06
C GLN A 60 -2.70 -43.89 -6.21
N LEU A 61 -2.39 -43.07 -7.22
CA LEU A 61 -3.15 -41.85 -7.54
C LEU A 61 -4.59 -42.19 -7.90
N ARG A 62 -4.82 -43.25 -8.69
CA ARG A 62 -6.17 -43.69 -9.05
C ARG A 62 -6.95 -44.23 -7.84
N SER A 63 -6.28 -44.93 -6.92
CA SER A 63 -6.87 -45.37 -5.65
C SER A 63 -7.22 -44.21 -4.73
N LEU A 64 -6.39 -43.16 -4.67
CA LEU A 64 -6.61 -41.92 -3.91
C LEU A 64 -7.81 -41.13 -4.46
N ILE A 65 -7.89 -41.01 -5.78
CA ILE A 65 -9.04 -40.38 -6.45
C ILE A 65 -10.30 -41.21 -6.22
N GLN A 66 -10.24 -42.54 -6.35
CA GLN A 66 -11.39 -43.42 -6.12
C GLN A 66 -11.90 -43.36 -4.69
N THR A 67 -11.01 -43.41 -3.68
CA THR A 67 -11.39 -43.30 -2.27
C THR A 67 -12.11 -41.99 -1.98
N HIS A 68 -11.62 -40.87 -2.52
CA HIS A 68 -12.30 -39.58 -2.39
C HIS A 68 -13.63 -39.48 -3.14
N THR A 69 -13.79 -40.12 -4.30
CA THR A 69 -15.08 -40.17 -4.99
C THR A 69 -16.11 -41.08 -4.28
N THR A 70 -15.69 -42.22 -3.71
CA THR A 70 -16.61 -43.15 -3.03
C THR A 70 -17.10 -42.65 -1.68
N THR A 71 -16.38 -41.74 -1.02
CA THR A 71 -16.84 -41.12 0.24
C THR A 71 -17.97 -40.10 0.05
N VAL A 72 -18.29 -39.73 -1.21
CA VAL A 72 -19.22 -38.62 -1.53
C VAL A 72 -20.58 -39.13 -2.03
N ASP A 73 -20.72 -40.40 -2.41
CA ASP A 73 -22.00 -40.99 -2.84
C ASP A 73 -23.10 -41.06 -1.75
N HIS A 74 -22.81 -40.60 -0.52
CA HIS A 74 -23.79 -40.48 0.57
C HIS A 74 -24.07 -39.05 1.05
N ALA A 75 -23.56 -38.02 0.37
CA ALA A 75 -23.92 -36.63 0.68
C ALA A 75 -24.39 -35.90 -0.58
N ILE A 76 -25.62 -35.39 -0.54
CA ILE A 76 -26.27 -34.62 -1.60
C ILE A 76 -25.38 -33.44 -2.01
N ASP A 77 -25.19 -33.33 -3.33
CA ASP A 77 -24.24 -32.51 -4.07
C ASP A 77 -24.79 -31.10 -4.40
N ASP A 78 -23.98 -30.07 -4.15
CA ASP A 78 -23.93 -28.74 -4.82
C ASP A 78 -22.97 -27.83 -4.00
N CYS A 79 -21.64 -28.10 -4.02
CA CYS A 79 -20.61 -27.18 -3.50
C CYS A 79 -19.57 -26.88 -4.60
N PRO A 80 -19.37 -25.61 -5.00
CA PRO A 80 -18.53 -25.24 -6.15
C PRO A 80 -17.01 -25.45 -5.95
N ASP A 81 -16.55 -25.78 -4.73
CA ASP A 81 -15.13 -25.96 -4.39
C ASP A 81 -14.67 -27.43 -4.31
N HIS A 82 -15.48 -28.38 -4.78
CA HIS A 82 -15.18 -29.81 -4.62
C HIS A 82 -13.90 -30.24 -5.39
N ASP A 83 -13.80 -29.82 -6.66
CA ASP A 83 -12.68 -30.20 -7.52
C ASP A 83 -11.36 -29.56 -7.07
N ASP A 84 -11.40 -28.32 -6.58
CA ASP A 84 -10.22 -27.61 -6.05
C ASP A 84 -9.73 -28.22 -4.73
N ARG A 85 -10.64 -28.69 -3.88
CA ARG A 85 -10.27 -29.42 -2.65
C ARG A 85 -9.65 -30.77 -2.95
N VAL A 86 -10.18 -31.50 -3.94
CA VAL A 86 -9.58 -32.78 -4.39
C VAL A 86 -8.21 -32.53 -5.00
N LEU A 87 -8.05 -31.49 -5.83
CA LEU A 87 -6.77 -31.11 -6.43
C LEU A 87 -5.75 -30.69 -5.37
N HIS A 88 -6.14 -29.89 -4.38
CA HIS A 88 -5.28 -29.49 -3.27
C HIS A 88 -4.83 -30.72 -2.45
N THR A 89 -5.75 -31.62 -2.13
CA THR A 89 -5.45 -32.84 -1.37
C THR A 89 -4.54 -33.78 -2.16
N LEU A 90 -4.69 -33.85 -3.49
CA LEU A 90 -3.81 -34.64 -4.37
C LEU A 90 -2.41 -34.03 -4.47
N LEU A 91 -2.30 -32.70 -4.56
CA LEU A 91 -1.01 -31.99 -4.60
C LEU A 91 -0.27 -32.08 -3.26
N GLU A 92 -0.99 -32.18 -2.14
CA GLU A 92 -0.44 -32.41 -0.79
C GLU A 92 -0.08 -33.88 -0.52
N SER A 93 -0.44 -34.81 -1.41
CA SER A 93 -0.15 -36.23 -1.23
C SER A 93 1.35 -36.51 -1.30
N ASP A 94 1.85 -37.33 -0.37
CA ASP A 94 3.25 -37.77 -0.29
C ASP A 94 3.78 -38.33 -1.62
N VAL A 95 2.93 -39.01 -2.38
CA VAL A 95 3.27 -39.62 -3.67
C VAL A 95 3.61 -38.54 -4.71
N VAL A 96 2.87 -37.43 -4.73
CA VAL A 96 3.09 -36.31 -5.66
C VAL A 96 4.32 -35.49 -5.25
N GLN A 97 4.50 -35.27 -3.94
CA GLN A 97 5.67 -34.56 -3.40
C GLN A 97 6.98 -35.32 -3.67
N GLN A 98 6.98 -36.65 -3.55
CA GLN A 98 8.12 -37.51 -3.90
C GLN A 98 8.44 -37.48 -5.40
N LEU A 99 7.41 -37.48 -6.26
CA LEU A 99 7.60 -37.39 -7.70
C LEU A 99 8.25 -36.06 -8.12
N ILE A 100 7.78 -34.94 -7.55
CA ILE A 100 8.32 -33.60 -7.79
C ILE A 100 9.78 -33.50 -7.35
N ALA A 101 10.11 -34.03 -6.16
CA ALA A 101 11.47 -34.07 -5.65
C ALA A 101 12.41 -34.92 -6.53
N SER A 102 11.92 -36.03 -7.09
CA SER A 102 12.72 -36.93 -7.94
C SER A 102 13.10 -36.34 -9.31
N LEU A 103 12.34 -35.35 -9.80
CA LEU A 103 12.52 -34.74 -11.11
C LEU A 103 13.53 -33.57 -11.12
N GLN A 104 14.03 -33.13 -9.95
CA GLN A 104 14.85 -31.92 -9.82
C GLN A 104 16.36 -32.14 -9.60
N THR A 105 16.95 -33.26 -10.05
CA THR A 105 18.43 -33.37 -10.16
C THR A 105 18.81 -33.80 -11.58
N PRO A 106 19.74 -33.09 -12.27
CA PRO A 106 21.04 -32.65 -11.75
C PRO A 106 21.45 -31.18 -12.00
N SER A 107 22.50 -30.80 -11.27
CA SER A 107 23.33 -29.57 -11.29
C SER A 107 23.83 -29.11 -12.67
N LEU A 108 23.98 -27.79 -12.89
CA LEU A 108 25.18 -27.14 -13.47
C LEU A 108 25.13 -25.60 -13.50
N SER A 109 26.26 -25.02 -13.04
CA SER A 109 26.91 -23.74 -13.38
C SER A 109 26.19 -22.39 -13.21
N VAL A 110 26.70 -21.63 -12.24
CA VAL A 110 26.50 -20.19 -12.00
C VAL A 110 27.27 -19.35 -13.03
N PRO A 111 26.65 -18.39 -13.73
CA PRO A 111 27.34 -17.25 -14.34
C PRO A 111 27.46 -16.10 -13.32
N GLY A 112 28.63 -15.44 -13.31
CA GLY A 112 29.04 -14.44 -12.32
C GLY A 112 28.22 -13.14 -12.26
N PRO A 113 28.52 -12.27 -11.28
CA PRO A 113 27.66 -11.17 -10.87
C PRO A 113 27.76 -9.98 -11.82
N SER A 114 26.62 -9.57 -12.39
CA SER A 114 26.45 -8.21 -12.90
C SER A 114 26.14 -7.29 -11.73
N SER A 115 27.02 -6.31 -11.52
CA SER A 115 26.94 -5.26 -10.50
C SER A 115 25.58 -4.55 -10.48
N PHE A 116 24.86 -4.68 -9.37
CA PHE A 116 24.13 -3.66 -8.58
C PHE A 116 23.23 -4.43 -7.60
N CYS A 117 23.27 -4.04 -6.33
CA CYS A 117 22.88 -4.81 -5.14
C CYS A 117 23.88 -5.89 -4.72
N THR A 118 24.90 -5.48 -3.97
CA THR A 118 25.62 -6.34 -3.04
C THR A 118 24.60 -6.90 -2.03
N PRO A 119 24.36 -8.21 -1.97
CA PRO A 119 23.77 -8.79 -0.77
C PRO A 119 24.77 -8.59 0.38
N PRO A 120 24.35 -8.36 1.64
CA PRO A 120 25.26 -8.66 2.73
C PRO A 120 25.63 -10.14 2.56
N ALA A 121 26.92 -10.40 2.41
CA ALA A 121 27.44 -11.72 2.16
C ALA A 121 26.82 -12.71 3.15
N ALA A 122 26.42 -13.87 2.65
CA ALA A 122 26.25 -15.08 3.43
C ALA A 122 27.57 -15.39 4.12
N THR A 123 27.81 -14.69 5.22
CA THR A 123 28.75 -15.02 6.25
C THR A 123 27.87 -15.62 7.32
N GLU A 124 28.26 -16.76 7.86
CA GLU A 124 27.75 -17.25 9.14
C GLU A 124 28.09 -16.19 10.22
N SER A 125 27.35 -15.09 10.24
CA SER A 125 27.35 -14.16 11.36
C SER A 125 26.30 -14.67 12.31
N ILE A 126 26.78 -15.47 13.25
CA ILE A 126 26.12 -15.67 14.53
C ILE A 126 25.79 -14.27 15.06
N ASP A 127 24.51 -13.90 15.05
CA ASP A 127 24.01 -12.77 15.83
C ASP A 127 24.14 -13.16 17.32
N GLU A 128 25.34 -12.99 17.86
CA GLU A 128 25.54 -12.88 19.29
C GLU A 128 25.12 -11.47 19.70
N ASP A 129 23.81 -11.31 19.91
CA ASP A 129 23.27 -10.20 20.68
C ASP A 129 23.79 -10.37 22.13
N ALA A 130 24.93 -9.74 22.40
CA ALA A 130 25.81 -9.95 23.55
C ALA A 130 25.25 -9.45 24.90
N THR A 131 23.92 -9.50 25.06
CA THR A 131 23.25 -9.29 26.34
C THR A 131 22.19 -10.35 26.69
N SER A 132 21.85 -11.29 25.79
CA SER A 132 20.93 -12.40 26.14
C SER A 132 21.14 -13.74 25.41
N GLY A 133 22.00 -13.86 24.38
CA GLY A 133 22.35 -15.15 23.77
C GLY A 133 21.19 -15.94 23.14
N GLN A 134 20.05 -15.30 22.86
CA GLN A 134 18.85 -15.95 22.37
C GLN A 134 18.70 -15.79 20.85
N VAL A 135 18.92 -16.88 20.10
CA VAL A 135 18.76 -16.92 18.64
C VAL A 135 17.29 -17.15 18.28
N TRP A 136 16.67 -16.17 17.61
CA TRP A 136 15.29 -16.26 17.16
C TRP A 136 15.14 -17.12 15.89
N PRO A 137 14.02 -17.87 15.73
CA PRO A 137 13.81 -18.66 14.53
C PRO A 137 13.57 -17.78 13.30
N VAL A 138 14.24 -18.11 12.20
CA VAL A 138 14.11 -17.41 10.92
C VAL A 138 13.36 -18.30 9.93
N LEU A 139 12.26 -17.77 9.40
CA LEU A 139 11.48 -18.39 8.34
C LEU A 139 12.03 -17.95 6.98
N HIS A 140 12.56 -18.89 6.21
CA HIS A 140 13.01 -18.66 4.84
C HIS A 140 11.86 -18.90 3.87
N VAL A 141 11.68 -17.98 2.93
CA VAL A 141 10.67 -18.05 1.87
C VAL A 141 11.39 -17.81 0.55
N ARG A 142 11.31 -18.77 -0.37
CA ARG A 142 11.79 -18.61 -1.75
C ARG A 142 10.62 -18.61 -2.72
N VAL A 143 10.58 -17.61 -3.59
CA VAL A 143 9.63 -17.55 -4.70
C VAL A 143 10.25 -18.26 -5.90
N LEU A 144 9.56 -19.27 -6.43
CA LEU A 144 10.06 -20.15 -7.51
C LEU A 144 9.57 -19.75 -8.91
N GLY A 145 8.63 -18.80 -8.97
CA GLY A 145 8.05 -18.30 -10.22
C GLY A 145 6.55 -18.08 -10.13
N GLY A 146 6.05 -17.18 -10.99
CA GLY A 146 4.62 -16.98 -11.21
C GLY A 146 4.11 -17.85 -12.36
N ARG A 147 2.84 -18.20 -12.34
CA ARG A 147 2.15 -18.87 -13.44
C ARG A 147 0.80 -18.26 -13.73
N ALA A 148 0.42 -18.31 -15.01
CA ALA A 148 -0.93 -17.98 -15.51
C ALA A 148 -1.40 -16.53 -15.34
N PHE A 149 -0.50 -15.55 -15.33
CA PHE A 149 -0.79 -14.09 -15.30
C PHE A 149 -1.29 -13.55 -16.64
N VAL A 150 -2.32 -14.17 -17.21
CA VAL A 150 -2.81 -13.85 -18.57
C VAL A 150 -3.46 -12.47 -18.62
N ASP A 151 -4.31 -12.16 -17.64
CA ASP A 151 -5.08 -10.91 -17.60
C ASP A 151 -4.18 -9.69 -17.34
N SER A 152 -3.03 -9.89 -16.69
CA SER A 152 -2.04 -8.83 -16.43
C SER A 152 -1.38 -8.30 -17.71
N LEU A 153 -1.46 -9.03 -18.83
CA LEU A 153 -0.91 -8.64 -20.13
C LEU A 153 -1.74 -7.59 -20.87
N ILE A 154 -2.97 -7.33 -20.42
CA ILE A 154 -3.82 -6.31 -21.05
C ILE A 154 -3.21 -4.95 -20.72
N ASP A 155 -2.52 -4.36 -21.69
CA ASP A 155 -1.98 -3.01 -21.59
C ASP A 155 -3.12 -2.01 -21.79
N ASP A 156 -3.60 -1.41 -20.70
CA ASP A 156 -4.46 -0.22 -20.72
C ASP A 156 -3.64 1.02 -21.15
N THR A 157 -3.04 0.93 -22.33
CA THR A 157 -2.29 2.02 -22.98
C THR A 157 -3.14 3.24 -23.31
N ALA A 158 -4.47 3.17 -23.10
CA ALA A 158 -5.38 4.30 -23.19
C ALA A 158 -5.16 5.37 -22.09
N ALA A 159 -4.44 5.06 -21.01
CA ALA A 159 -4.16 6.00 -19.92
C ALA A 159 -2.87 6.81 -20.09
N CYS A 160 -2.04 6.52 -21.10
CA CYS A 160 -0.96 7.44 -21.46
C CYS A 160 -1.57 8.63 -22.23
N PRO A 161 -1.57 9.87 -21.69
CA PRO A 161 -1.86 11.02 -22.52
C PRO A 161 -0.74 11.10 -23.56
N THR A 162 -1.02 10.70 -24.79
CA THR A 162 -0.33 11.22 -25.97
C THR A 162 -0.67 12.71 -26.09
N THR A 163 -0.21 13.54 -25.15
CA THR A 163 -0.12 14.98 -25.33
C THR A 163 1.21 15.28 -25.98
N GLY A 164 1.20 15.21 -27.31
CA GLY A 164 2.25 15.69 -28.16
C GLY A 164 1.64 16.01 -29.51
N ALA A 165 1.09 17.22 -29.65
CA ALA A 165 0.93 17.79 -30.98
C ALA A 165 2.32 17.81 -31.62
N THR A 166 2.51 16.99 -32.65
CA THR A 166 3.73 16.97 -33.45
C THR A 166 3.75 18.21 -34.32
N VAL A 167 4.56 19.19 -33.93
CA VAL A 167 5.21 20.14 -34.84
C VAL A 167 6.67 20.19 -34.40
N ASP A 168 7.54 19.56 -35.19
CA ASP A 168 9.01 19.61 -35.17
C ASP A 168 9.77 19.10 -33.91
N GLY A 169 10.14 17.81 -33.92
CA GLY A 169 11.23 17.25 -33.09
C GLY A 169 10.85 16.02 -32.24
N GLN A 170 11.26 14.82 -32.69
CA GLN A 170 11.00 13.52 -32.04
C GLN A 170 11.47 13.43 -30.58
N THR A 171 10.54 13.28 -29.64
CA THR A 171 10.80 12.67 -28.32
C THR A 171 10.39 11.20 -28.37
N CYS A 172 11.37 10.30 -28.48
CA CYS A 172 11.12 8.86 -28.46
C CYS A 172 10.98 8.39 -27.00
N THR A 173 9.76 8.29 -26.47
CA THR A 173 9.51 7.71 -25.15
C THR A 173 9.38 6.19 -25.27
N THR A 174 10.19 5.45 -24.53
CA THR A 174 10.06 3.98 -24.44
C THR A 174 9.21 3.65 -23.21
N SER A 175 8.21 2.79 -23.37
CA SER A 175 7.40 2.26 -22.26
C SER A 175 7.71 0.78 -22.01
N ARG A 176 7.54 0.34 -20.76
CA ARG A 176 7.55 -1.08 -20.39
C ARG A 176 6.56 -1.35 -19.27
N THR A 177 6.06 -2.58 -19.22
CA THR A 177 5.17 -3.06 -18.17
C THR A 177 5.90 -4.12 -17.34
N CYS A 178 5.93 -3.93 -16.04
CA CYS A 178 6.64 -4.79 -15.09
C CYS A 178 5.72 -5.25 -13.95
N LEU A 179 6.05 -6.36 -13.32
CA LEU A 179 5.40 -6.86 -12.11
C LEU A 179 6.37 -6.80 -10.94
N ARG A 180 5.81 -6.61 -9.74
CA ARG A 180 6.51 -6.64 -8.46
C ARG A 180 5.62 -7.32 -7.43
N TYR A 181 6.23 -7.97 -6.44
CA TYR A 181 5.52 -8.36 -5.24
C TYR A 181 6.15 -7.72 -4.01
N ASP A 182 5.30 -7.39 -3.05
CA ASP A 182 5.64 -6.88 -1.73
C ASP A 182 5.05 -7.84 -0.69
N VAL A 183 5.83 -8.16 0.34
CA VAL A 183 5.42 -9.06 1.43
C VAL A 183 5.57 -8.34 2.76
N ALA A 184 4.50 -8.30 3.55
CA ALA A 184 4.51 -7.75 4.91
C ALA A 184 4.20 -8.84 5.94
N PHE A 185 5.06 -8.94 6.95
CA PHE A 185 4.97 -9.98 7.99
C PHE A 185 5.83 -9.62 9.22
N HIS A 186 5.26 -9.64 10.42
CA HIS A 186 5.92 -9.34 11.71
C HIS A 186 6.66 -8.00 11.73
N GLY A 187 6.06 -6.93 11.21
CA GLY A 187 6.73 -5.63 11.13
C GLY A 187 7.89 -5.58 10.13
N GLN A 188 8.19 -6.68 9.44
CA GLN A 188 9.19 -6.74 8.38
C GLN A 188 8.49 -6.63 7.04
N ARG A 189 9.15 -5.95 6.08
CA ARG A 189 8.68 -5.84 4.71
C ARG A 189 9.77 -6.26 3.75
N TYR A 190 9.37 -6.99 2.73
CA TYR A 190 10.22 -7.36 1.62
C TYR A 190 9.60 -6.84 0.33
N GLN A 191 10.43 -6.28 -0.55
CA GLN A 191 10.03 -5.81 -1.87
C GLN A 191 10.90 -6.50 -2.92
N SER A 192 10.26 -7.14 -3.89
CA SER A 192 10.95 -7.83 -4.98
C SER A 192 11.54 -6.83 -5.99
N ARG A 193 12.46 -7.32 -6.82
CA ARG A 193 12.82 -6.58 -8.03
C ARG A 193 11.66 -6.56 -9.02
N LEU A 194 11.70 -5.60 -9.93
CA LEU A 194 10.78 -5.54 -11.06
C LEU A 194 11.14 -6.63 -12.08
N VAL A 195 10.16 -7.44 -12.46
CA VAL A 195 10.28 -8.44 -13.52
C VAL A 195 9.35 -8.07 -14.70
N PRO A 196 9.64 -8.50 -15.93
CA PRO A 196 8.73 -8.27 -17.06
C PRO A 196 7.33 -8.83 -16.81
N CYS A 197 6.29 -8.10 -17.22
CA CYS A 197 4.93 -8.61 -17.19
C CYS A 197 4.74 -9.65 -18.32
N VAL A 198 4.76 -10.93 -17.95
CA VAL A 198 4.59 -12.08 -18.86
C VAL A 198 3.64 -13.10 -18.21
N VAL A 199 3.10 -14.07 -18.98
CA VAL A 199 2.18 -15.10 -18.45
C VAL A 199 2.78 -15.87 -17.27
N ASP A 200 4.06 -16.20 -17.35
CA ASP A 200 4.80 -16.89 -16.30
C ASP A 200 5.94 -15.98 -15.81
N PRO A 201 5.67 -15.03 -14.90
CA PRO A 201 6.66 -14.08 -14.44
C PRO A 201 7.87 -14.77 -13.81
N PRO A 202 9.11 -14.40 -14.19
CA PRO A 202 10.33 -15.05 -13.74
C PRO A 202 10.74 -14.54 -12.34
N PHE A 203 9.84 -14.65 -11.36
CA PHE A 203 10.17 -14.43 -9.97
C PHE A 203 11.15 -15.52 -9.50
N ASP A 204 12.31 -15.11 -9.01
CA ASP A 204 13.32 -16.03 -8.42
C ASP A 204 14.11 -15.25 -7.39
N GLU A 205 13.52 -15.11 -6.22
CA GLU A 205 14.02 -14.31 -5.12
C GLU A 205 13.74 -15.04 -3.79
N ALA A 206 14.65 -14.88 -2.84
CA ALA A 206 14.54 -15.46 -1.51
C ALA A 206 14.53 -14.35 -0.46
N MET A 207 13.73 -14.55 0.58
CA MET A 207 13.58 -13.65 1.70
C MET A 207 13.56 -14.44 3.01
N ALA A 208 13.82 -13.76 4.11
CA ALA A 208 13.89 -14.35 5.43
C ALA A 208 13.19 -13.43 6.44
N PHE A 209 12.41 -14.02 7.34
CA PHE A 209 11.67 -13.30 8.37
C PHE A 209 12.00 -13.83 9.75
N THR A 210 12.44 -12.95 10.64
CA THR A 210 12.71 -13.30 12.03
C THR A 210 11.42 -13.34 12.84
N LEU A 211 11.16 -14.49 13.49
CA LEU A 211 9.97 -14.70 14.31
C LEU A 211 10.28 -14.38 15.78
N HIS A 212 9.63 -13.35 16.30
CA HIS A 212 9.82 -12.89 17.68
C HIS A 212 8.70 -13.41 18.59
N PRO A 213 8.99 -13.80 19.84
CA PRO A 213 7.95 -14.31 20.70
C PRO A 213 6.92 -13.29 21.11
N THR A 214 5.67 -13.72 21.06
CA THR A 214 4.50 -12.95 21.49
C THR A 214 4.12 -13.22 22.94
N THR A 215 4.80 -14.13 23.65
CA THR A 215 4.40 -14.57 24.99
C THR A 215 4.81 -13.57 26.09
N PRO A 216 3.85 -13.00 26.84
CA PRO A 216 4.13 -12.07 27.95
C PRO A 216 4.68 -12.73 29.21
N ASN A 217 4.58 -14.06 29.34
CA ASN A 217 4.89 -14.79 30.56
C ASN A 217 6.01 -15.79 30.28
N GLY A 218 7.12 -15.66 31.02
CA GLY A 218 8.35 -16.48 30.92
C GLY A 218 8.20 -17.95 31.32
N GLY A 219 7.11 -18.60 30.92
CA GLY A 219 6.98 -20.04 30.97
C GLY A 219 7.78 -20.70 29.85
N VAL A 220 8.38 -21.86 30.14
CA VAL A 220 9.05 -22.70 29.14
C VAL A 220 7.98 -23.37 28.27
N VAL A 221 7.58 -22.70 27.20
CA VAL A 221 6.65 -23.21 26.18
C VAL A 221 7.44 -23.96 25.11
N ALA A 222 6.90 -25.07 24.59
CA ALA A 222 7.59 -25.79 23.52
C ALA A 222 7.66 -24.91 22.26
N LYS A 223 8.78 -24.98 21.53
CA LYS A 223 9.04 -24.11 20.36
C LYS A 223 7.91 -24.15 19.32
N TRP A 224 7.31 -25.33 19.08
CA TRP A 224 6.20 -25.48 18.13
C TRP A 224 4.90 -24.82 18.62
N GLU A 225 4.60 -24.88 19.92
CA GLU A 225 3.38 -24.28 20.51
C GLU A 225 3.42 -22.77 20.40
N TRP A 226 4.60 -22.21 20.68
CA TRP A 226 4.85 -20.79 20.52
C TRP A 226 4.75 -20.36 19.05
N LEU A 227 5.29 -21.13 18.10
CA LEU A 227 5.13 -20.86 16.67
C LEU A 227 3.67 -20.92 16.22
N CYS A 228 2.85 -21.84 16.76
CA CYS A 228 1.42 -21.86 16.51
C CYS A 228 0.69 -20.63 17.08
N ALA A 229 1.18 -20.06 18.17
CA ALA A 229 0.62 -18.87 18.82
C ALA A 229 0.92 -17.55 18.07
N ILE A 230 1.80 -17.59 17.07
CA ILE A 230 1.96 -16.50 16.12
C ILE A 230 0.82 -16.57 15.12
N GLU A 231 -0.12 -15.64 15.20
CA GLU A 231 -1.36 -15.72 14.41
C GLU A 231 -1.34 -14.86 13.16
N GLU A 232 -0.34 -13.98 13.05
CA GLU A 232 -0.15 -13.12 11.91
C GLU A 232 0.11 -13.96 10.65
N SER A 233 -0.58 -13.63 9.56
CA SER A 233 -0.37 -14.23 8.25
C SER A 233 0.52 -13.32 7.39
N MET A 234 1.24 -13.89 6.44
CA MET A 234 2.00 -13.09 5.48
C MET A 234 1.03 -12.42 4.51
N HIS A 235 1.11 -11.11 4.39
CA HIS A 235 0.34 -10.37 3.41
C HIS A 235 1.18 -10.17 2.15
N TRP A 236 0.65 -10.60 1.01
CA TRP A 236 1.26 -10.49 -0.30
C TRP A 236 0.49 -9.48 -1.13
N THR A 237 1.20 -8.51 -1.69
CA THR A 237 0.65 -7.55 -2.64
C THR A 237 1.41 -7.66 -3.95
N ILE A 238 0.72 -7.84 -5.07
CA ILE A 238 1.32 -7.87 -6.40
C ILE A 238 0.87 -6.63 -7.15
N THR A 239 1.83 -5.85 -7.65
CA THR A 239 1.58 -4.60 -8.37
C THR A 239 2.11 -4.66 -9.80
N LYS A 240 1.38 -4.01 -10.71
CA LYS A 240 1.75 -3.80 -12.11
C LYS A 240 2.27 -2.38 -12.24
N HIS A 241 3.50 -2.24 -12.70
CA HIS A 241 4.16 -0.95 -12.92
C HIS A 241 4.24 -0.66 -14.41
N VAL A 242 3.59 0.42 -14.85
CA VAL A 242 3.77 0.97 -16.19
C VAL A 242 4.83 2.04 -16.12
N GLN A 243 6.00 1.75 -16.70
CA GLN A 243 7.16 2.62 -16.67
C GLN A 243 7.41 3.26 -18.01
N THR A 244 7.83 4.52 -17.99
CA THR A 244 8.33 5.22 -19.18
C THR A 244 9.75 5.72 -18.97
N ARG A 245 10.48 5.87 -20.07
CA ARG A 245 11.81 6.46 -20.12
C ARG A 245 11.88 7.41 -21.31
N SER A 246 12.27 8.65 -21.05
CA SER A 246 12.55 9.65 -22.09
C SER A 246 14.00 9.55 -22.51
N LEU A 247 14.33 10.00 -23.74
CA LEU A 247 15.74 10.13 -24.18
C LEU A 247 16.56 11.07 -23.29
N THR A 248 15.90 11.97 -22.57
CA THR A 248 16.54 12.95 -21.68
C THR A 248 16.70 12.45 -20.25
N THR A 249 16.02 11.38 -19.85
CA THR A 249 16.09 10.79 -18.52
C THR A 249 16.65 9.38 -18.58
N ASP A 250 17.80 9.16 -17.95
CA ASP A 250 18.48 7.87 -18.01
C ASP A 250 17.78 6.78 -17.17
N SER A 251 16.84 7.17 -16.30
CA SER A 251 16.11 6.28 -15.39
C SER A 251 14.66 6.03 -15.80
N TRP A 252 14.17 4.82 -15.58
CA TRP A 252 12.74 4.50 -15.67
C TRP A 252 11.94 5.18 -14.57
N GLN A 253 10.76 5.72 -14.92
CA GLN A 253 9.82 6.30 -13.96
C GLN A 253 8.48 5.61 -14.05
N ASP A 254 7.88 5.33 -12.89
CA ASP A 254 6.53 4.79 -12.79
C ASP A 254 5.53 5.89 -13.19
N VAL A 255 4.70 5.60 -14.20
CA VAL A 255 3.61 6.47 -14.66
C VAL A 255 2.29 6.03 -14.06
N ALA A 256 2.09 4.72 -13.95
CA ALA A 256 0.95 4.11 -13.27
C ALA A 256 1.41 2.87 -12.50
N VAL A 257 0.80 2.66 -11.35
CA VAL A 257 0.96 1.46 -10.54
C VAL A 257 -0.43 0.95 -10.23
N ASP A 258 -0.74 -0.29 -10.58
CA ASP A 258 -2.06 -0.87 -10.37
C ASP A 258 -1.96 -2.12 -9.50
N LEU A 259 -2.98 -2.36 -8.67
CA LEU A 259 -3.09 -3.59 -7.89
C LEU A 259 -3.47 -4.74 -8.82
N VAL A 260 -2.60 -5.74 -8.93
CA VAL A 260 -2.90 -6.97 -9.67
C VAL A 260 -3.69 -7.93 -8.80
N ALA A 261 -3.20 -8.17 -7.59
CA ALA A 261 -3.82 -9.05 -6.61
C ALA A 261 -3.23 -8.80 -5.22
N ALA A 262 -4.01 -9.10 -4.19
CA ALA A 262 -3.51 -9.27 -2.83
C ALA A 262 -3.97 -10.61 -2.25
N ALA A 263 -3.12 -11.22 -1.42
CA ALA A 263 -3.40 -12.53 -0.83
C ALA A 263 -2.78 -12.64 0.57
N THR A 264 -3.37 -13.48 1.40
CA THR A 264 -2.81 -13.86 2.70
C THR A 264 -2.33 -15.30 2.66
N LEU A 265 -1.17 -15.54 3.25
CA LEU A 265 -0.60 -16.87 3.40
C LEU A 265 -0.45 -17.19 4.90
N ASP A 266 -1.14 -18.24 5.34
CA ASP A 266 -0.90 -18.82 6.65
C ASP A 266 0.37 -19.70 6.59
N TRP A 267 1.51 -19.11 6.92
CA TRP A 267 2.79 -19.79 6.92
C TRP A 267 2.84 -20.98 7.90
N ARG A 268 1.93 -21.05 8.88
CA ARG A 268 1.87 -22.14 9.87
C ARG A 268 1.48 -23.47 9.26
N HIS A 269 1.00 -23.51 8.01
CA HIS A 269 0.90 -24.75 7.26
C HIS A 269 2.24 -25.51 7.21
N TRP A 270 3.38 -24.81 7.27
CA TRP A 270 4.69 -25.44 7.42
C TRP A 270 4.80 -26.32 8.68
N LEU A 271 4.16 -25.95 9.79
CA LEU A 271 4.15 -26.72 11.04
C LEU A 271 3.34 -28.02 10.92
N THR A 272 2.35 -28.04 10.02
CA THR A 272 1.45 -29.18 9.79
C THR A 272 2.01 -30.23 8.82
N SER A 273 3.13 -29.92 8.16
CA SER A 273 3.85 -30.87 7.30
C SER A 273 5.02 -31.50 8.05
N PRO A 274 5.27 -32.82 7.90
CA PRO A 274 6.45 -33.47 8.48
C PRO A 274 7.75 -33.08 7.76
N HIS A 275 7.67 -32.53 6.54
CA HIS A 275 8.85 -32.22 5.73
C HIS A 275 9.54 -30.92 6.16
N PRO A 276 10.89 -30.86 6.17
CA PRO A 276 11.62 -29.65 6.56
C PRO A 276 11.39 -28.48 5.59
N VAL A 277 11.08 -28.80 4.33
CA VAL A 277 10.76 -27.86 3.25
C VAL A 277 9.33 -28.13 2.81
N VAL A 278 8.54 -27.07 2.63
CA VAL A 278 7.15 -27.16 2.17
C VAL A 278 6.97 -26.26 0.95
N HIS A 279 6.32 -26.81 -0.08
CA HIS A 279 5.95 -26.06 -1.28
C HIS A 279 4.49 -25.63 -1.17
N ILE A 280 4.21 -24.34 -1.34
CA ILE A 280 2.85 -23.80 -1.24
C ILE A 280 2.54 -23.00 -2.51
N PRO A 281 1.54 -23.41 -3.30
CA PRO A 281 1.02 -22.57 -4.38
C PRO A 281 0.11 -21.49 -3.79
N LEU A 282 0.50 -20.22 -3.92
CA LEU A 282 -0.31 -19.08 -3.50
C LEU A 282 -1.20 -18.66 -4.67
N ALA A 283 -2.50 -18.97 -4.58
CA ALA A 283 -3.50 -18.53 -5.55
C ALA A 283 -3.80 -17.03 -5.37
N LEU A 284 -3.79 -16.28 -6.47
CA LEU A 284 -4.00 -14.84 -6.47
C LEU A 284 -5.36 -14.50 -7.10
N HIS A 285 -6.13 -13.68 -6.39
CA HIS A 285 -7.38 -13.12 -6.87
C HIS A 285 -7.21 -11.62 -7.09
N GLY A 286 -7.63 -11.15 -8.25
CA GLY A 286 -7.58 -9.74 -8.61
C GLY A 286 -8.80 -8.98 -8.11
N PRO A 287 -8.83 -7.64 -8.25
CA PRO A 287 -9.83 -6.76 -7.65
C PRO A 287 -11.30 -7.14 -7.89
N MET A 288 -11.62 -7.83 -9.00
CA MET A 288 -12.96 -8.32 -9.30
C MET A 288 -13.26 -9.75 -8.82
N LYS A 289 -12.47 -10.30 -7.88
CA LYS A 289 -12.57 -11.69 -7.41
C LYS A 289 -12.32 -12.73 -8.51
N VAL A 290 -11.62 -12.32 -9.56
CA VAL A 290 -11.23 -13.20 -10.67
C VAL A 290 -9.85 -13.77 -10.36
N PRO A 291 -9.63 -15.08 -10.48
CA PRO A 291 -8.29 -15.67 -10.37
C PRO A 291 -7.36 -15.06 -11.42
N VAL A 292 -6.25 -14.46 -10.98
CA VAL A 292 -5.28 -13.79 -11.87
C VAL A 292 -4.08 -14.68 -12.17
N GLY A 293 -3.71 -15.56 -11.25
CA GLY A 293 -2.55 -16.41 -11.39
C GLY A 293 -2.16 -17.05 -10.07
N LEU A 294 -0.99 -17.68 -10.05
CA LEU A 294 -0.44 -18.31 -8.84
C LEU A 294 1.06 -18.07 -8.72
N VAL A 295 1.53 -18.00 -7.49
CA VAL A 295 2.95 -17.86 -7.14
C VAL A 295 3.40 -19.10 -6.40
N ASN A 296 4.43 -19.78 -6.90
CA ASN A 296 4.94 -20.99 -6.24
C ASN A 296 5.95 -20.61 -5.18
N LEU A 297 5.67 -20.97 -3.94
CA LEU A 297 6.50 -20.66 -2.78
C LEU A 297 7.18 -21.92 -2.24
N ARG A 298 8.37 -21.75 -1.70
CA ARG A 298 9.09 -22.75 -0.91
C ARG A 298 9.39 -22.15 0.46
N LEU A 299 8.90 -22.79 1.51
CA LEU A 299 9.10 -22.38 2.90
C LEU A 299 9.97 -23.40 3.63
N ASP A 300 10.93 -22.90 4.39
CA ASP A 300 11.75 -23.72 5.29
C ASP A 300 12.23 -22.93 6.52
N MET A 301 12.42 -23.64 7.63
CA MET A 301 12.88 -23.05 8.90
C MET A 301 13.94 -23.97 9.52
N PRO A 302 15.21 -23.89 9.08
CA PRO A 302 16.26 -24.83 9.46
C PRO A 302 16.52 -24.92 10.97
N SER A 303 16.26 -23.84 11.70
CA SER A 303 16.45 -23.75 13.15
C SER A 303 15.40 -24.53 13.97
N VAL A 304 14.38 -25.12 13.34
CA VAL A 304 13.27 -25.81 14.00
C VAL A 304 13.18 -27.25 13.52
N ARG A 305 13.34 -28.19 14.45
CA ARG A 305 13.12 -29.62 14.20
C ARG A 305 11.66 -29.95 14.47
N LYS A 306 11.05 -30.71 13.55
CA LYS A 306 9.69 -31.24 13.67
C LYS A 306 9.73 -32.74 13.86
N SER A 307 8.90 -33.27 14.74
CA SER A 307 8.57 -34.69 14.83
C SER A 307 7.13 -34.92 14.36
N THR A 308 6.81 -36.15 13.96
CA THR A 308 5.44 -36.54 13.56
C THR A 308 4.40 -36.22 14.63
N ALA A 309 4.75 -36.40 15.92
CA ALA A 309 3.89 -36.02 17.04
C ALA A 309 3.64 -34.50 17.07
N THR A 310 4.71 -33.68 17.05
CA THR A 310 4.55 -32.22 17.08
C THR A 310 3.79 -31.67 15.88
N THR A 311 3.93 -32.30 14.71
CA THR A 311 3.19 -31.95 13.49
C THR A 311 1.70 -32.27 13.62
N HIS A 312 1.36 -33.42 14.22
CA HIS A 312 -0.03 -33.80 14.49
C HIS A 312 -0.70 -32.86 15.50
N ASP A 313 0.02 -32.52 16.58
CA ASP A 313 -0.47 -31.62 17.62
C ASP A 313 -0.67 -30.20 17.07
N ALA A 314 0.29 -29.69 16.28
CA ALA A 314 0.18 -28.42 15.59
C ALA A 314 -1.03 -28.39 14.63
N LYS A 315 -1.22 -29.45 13.84
CA LYS A 315 -2.38 -29.58 12.94
C LYS A 315 -3.71 -29.53 13.70
N THR A 316 -3.82 -30.29 14.79
CA THR A 316 -5.04 -30.33 15.62
C THR A 316 -5.33 -28.97 16.26
N ARG A 317 -4.28 -28.29 16.76
CA ARG A 317 -4.40 -26.94 17.31
C ARG A 317 -4.87 -25.92 16.27
N LEU A 318 -4.24 -25.89 15.10
CA LEU A 318 -4.61 -24.94 14.04
C LEU A 318 -6.04 -25.19 13.53
N GLN A 319 -6.47 -26.45 13.40
CA GLN A 319 -7.86 -26.77 13.07
C GLN A 319 -8.85 -26.24 14.11
N LYS A 320 -8.52 -26.39 15.40
CA LYS A 320 -9.33 -25.82 16.49
C LYS A 320 -9.37 -24.29 16.44
N ASP A 321 -8.23 -23.65 16.16
CA ASP A 321 -8.14 -22.20 16.04
C ASP A 321 -8.98 -21.68 14.87
N THR A 322 -8.97 -22.36 13.72
CA THR A 322 -9.82 -22.05 12.56
C THR A 322 -11.30 -22.14 12.91
N LEU A 323 -11.75 -23.25 13.52
CA LEU A 323 -13.15 -23.44 13.92
C LEU A 323 -13.60 -22.39 14.94
N THR A 324 -12.75 -22.10 15.93
CA THR A 324 -13.01 -21.08 16.94
C THR A 324 -13.12 -19.70 16.29
N GLY A 325 -12.21 -19.38 15.37
CA GLY A 325 -12.23 -18.13 14.60
C GLY A 325 -13.53 -17.95 13.81
N HIS A 326 -13.98 -18.98 13.08
CA HIS A 326 -15.25 -18.92 12.35
C HIS A 326 -16.46 -18.74 13.28
N GLY A 327 -16.46 -19.41 14.43
CA GLY A 327 -17.50 -19.26 15.46
C GLY A 327 -17.56 -17.83 16.00
N THR A 328 -16.41 -17.27 16.37
CA THR A 328 -16.30 -15.88 16.87
C THR A 328 -16.76 -14.87 15.82
N GLN A 329 -16.34 -15.01 14.57
CA GLN A 329 -16.75 -14.13 13.47
C GLN A 329 -18.27 -14.19 13.23
N SER A 330 -18.85 -15.39 13.24
CA SER A 330 -20.30 -15.58 13.07
C SER A 330 -21.08 -14.95 14.22
N HIS A 331 -20.62 -15.15 15.45
CA HIS A 331 -21.25 -14.55 16.64
C HIS A 331 -21.19 -13.02 16.61
N LEU A 332 -20.02 -12.46 16.26
CA LEU A 332 -19.86 -11.02 16.10
C LEU A 332 -20.79 -10.45 15.03
N TYR A 333 -20.91 -11.12 13.88
CA TYR A 333 -21.79 -10.66 12.81
C TYR A 333 -23.26 -10.59 13.26
N GLN A 334 -23.74 -11.61 13.99
CA GLN A 334 -25.09 -11.60 14.54
C GLN A 334 -25.27 -10.48 15.57
N TYR A 335 -24.28 -10.25 16.43
CA TYR A 335 -24.28 -9.13 17.38
C TYR A 335 -24.37 -7.78 16.65
N CYS A 336 -23.52 -7.54 15.63
CA CYS A 336 -23.54 -6.29 14.86
C CYS A 336 -24.88 -6.07 14.15
N LYS A 337 -25.53 -7.14 13.66
CA LYS A 337 -26.86 -7.06 13.06
C LYS A 337 -27.93 -6.63 14.06
N GLN A 338 -27.90 -7.19 15.27
CA GLN A 338 -28.81 -6.79 16.35
C GLN A 338 -28.56 -5.34 16.79
N TRP A 339 -27.28 -4.99 17.02
CA TRP A 339 -26.87 -3.64 17.36
C TRP A 339 -27.31 -2.60 16.34
N TRP A 340 -27.20 -2.91 15.04
CA TRP A 340 -27.65 -2.03 13.96
C TRP A 340 -29.17 -1.85 13.97
N ALA A 341 -29.91 -2.94 14.15
CA ALA A 341 -31.37 -2.89 14.25
C ALA A 341 -31.83 -2.02 15.43
N GLU A 342 -31.15 -2.10 16.57
CA GLU A 342 -31.41 -1.22 17.71
C GLU A 342 -31.09 0.24 17.41
N TYR A 343 -29.94 0.53 16.79
CA TYR A 343 -29.55 1.88 16.42
C TYR A 343 -30.60 2.52 15.50
N VAL A 344 -31.04 1.80 14.46
CA VAL A 344 -32.08 2.27 13.54
C VAL A 344 -33.43 2.43 14.25
N ARG A 345 -33.80 1.53 15.16
CA ARG A 345 -35.05 1.63 15.92
C ARG A 345 -35.08 2.85 16.84
N GLU A 346 -33.98 3.14 17.52
CA GLU A 346 -33.91 4.20 18.54
C GLU A 346 -33.72 5.58 17.91
N TYR A 347 -32.91 5.67 16.86
CA TYR A 347 -32.47 6.95 16.33
C TYR A 347 -32.95 7.20 14.89
N GLY A 348 -33.43 6.17 14.17
CA GLY A 348 -33.87 6.25 12.77
C GLY A 348 -34.90 7.35 12.47
N ALA A 349 -35.81 7.64 13.41
CA ALA A 349 -36.83 8.67 13.26
C ALA A 349 -36.25 10.09 13.25
N SER A 350 -35.14 10.34 13.95
CA SER A 350 -34.41 11.62 13.92
C SER A 350 -33.70 11.87 12.57
N TYR A 351 -33.73 10.89 11.65
CA TYR A 351 -32.91 10.86 10.43
C TYR A 351 -33.71 10.82 9.11
N VAL A 352 -35.03 11.00 9.16
CA VAL A 352 -35.86 11.07 7.95
C VAL A 352 -35.40 12.25 7.08
N GLY A 353 -34.79 11.94 5.93
CA GLY A 353 -34.24 12.93 4.99
C GLY A 353 -32.72 13.19 5.09
N LYS A 354 -32.02 12.61 6.07
CA LYS A 354 -30.55 12.70 6.24
C LYS A 354 -29.96 11.29 6.31
N ALA A 355 -29.49 10.73 5.20
CA ALA A 355 -28.84 9.42 5.23
C ALA A 355 -27.51 9.49 6.01
N HIS A 356 -27.44 8.85 7.18
CA HIS A 356 -26.21 8.66 7.95
C HIS A 356 -25.29 7.67 7.22
N TRP A 357 -24.01 8.01 7.13
CA TRP A 357 -23.00 7.14 6.55
C TRP A 357 -22.27 6.40 7.65
N ILE A 358 -22.86 5.27 8.08
CA ILE A 358 -22.28 4.38 9.08
C ILE A 358 -21.87 3.08 8.38
N ARG A 359 -20.59 2.75 8.45
CA ARG A 359 -20.03 1.52 7.88
C ARG A 359 -19.38 0.69 8.99
N LEU A 360 -19.95 -0.48 9.28
CA LEU A 360 -19.42 -1.43 10.27
C LEU A 360 -18.39 -2.38 9.65
N PHE A 361 -18.68 -2.85 8.44
CA PHE A 361 -17.86 -3.81 7.70
C PHE A 361 -17.36 -3.22 6.40
N VAL A 362 -16.15 -3.61 6.03
CA VAL A 362 -15.51 -3.27 4.77
C VAL A 362 -14.90 -4.52 4.17
N GLU A 363 -14.96 -4.60 2.85
CA GLU A 363 -14.20 -5.60 2.10
C GLU A 363 -12.78 -5.07 1.89
N ASP A 364 -11.78 -5.92 2.12
CA ASP A 364 -10.40 -5.57 1.84
C ASP A 364 -9.90 -6.12 0.51
N ASP A 365 -8.66 -5.77 0.17
CA ASP A 365 -7.94 -6.17 -1.03
C ASP A 365 -7.76 -7.70 -1.16
N THR A 366 -8.01 -8.45 -0.08
CA THR A 366 -7.99 -9.93 -0.07
C THR A 366 -9.38 -10.54 -0.19
N HIS A 367 -10.41 -9.72 -0.46
CA HIS A 367 -11.81 -10.08 -0.60
C HIS A 367 -12.49 -10.60 0.67
N HIS A 368 -11.92 -10.30 1.83
CA HIS A 368 -12.52 -10.65 3.11
C HIS A 368 -13.28 -9.45 3.69
N TYR A 369 -14.51 -9.70 4.16
CA TYR A 369 -15.23 -8.75 4.98
C TYR A 369 -14.64 -8.73 6.40
N LYS A 370 -14.28 -7.55 6.86
CA LYS A 370 -13.75 -7.30 8.20
C LYS A 370 -14.42 -6.09 8.84
N LEU A 371 -14.40 -6.01 10.16
CA LEU A 371 -14.83 -4.79 10.83
C LEU A 371 -13.90 -3.63 10.43
N VAL A 372 -14.45 -2.42 10.30
CA VAL A 372 -13.65 -1.23 9.95
C VAL A 372 -12.49 -0.99 10.93
N ARG A 373 -12.62 -1.38 12.21
CA ARG A 373 -11.52 -1.30 13.19
C ARG A 373 -10.29 -2.13 12.81
N GLU A 374 -10.47 -3.24 12.09
CA GLU A 374 -9.39 -4.14 11.68
C GLU A 374 -8.52 -3.54 10.56
N SER A 375 -8.97 -2.44 9.94
CA SER A 375 -8.16 -1.68 8.98
C SER A 375 -7.11 -0.79 9.66
N ILE A 376 -7.27 -0.52 10.97
CA ILE A 376 -6.38 0.38 11.73
C ILE A 376 -5.50 -0.47 12.64
N ILE A 377 -4.19 -0.26 12.55
CA ILE A 377 -3.20 -0.96 13.37
C ILE A 377 -2.28 0.09 13.97
N PRO A 378 -2.09 0.17 15.30
CA PRO A 378 -1.07 1.04 15.86
C PRO A 378 0.30 0.68 15.28
N MET A 379 0.94 1.63 14.62
CA MET A 379 2.25 1.43 14.00
C MET A 379 3.37 1.80 14.96
N ASP A 380 4.44 1.02 14.98
CA ASP A 380 5.63 1.37 15.75
C ASP A 380 6.36 2.55 15.09
N VAL A 381 6.26 3.70 15.74
CA VAL A 381 6.84 4.96 15.27
C VAL A 381 8.37 4.97 15.42
N ALA A 382 8.95 4.09 16.26
CA ALA A 382 10.41 3.96 16.31
C ALA A 382 11.01 3.52 14.95
N ALA A 383 10.19 2.96 14.04
CA ALA A 383 10.60 2.63 12.68
C ALA A 383 10.74 3.85 11.73
N LEU A 384 10.11 4.99 12.03
CA LEU A 384 10.25 6.23 11.25
C LEU A 384 11.67 6.82 11.34
N ASP A 385 12.42 6.46 12.39
CA ASP A 385 13.78 6.95 12.65
C ASP A 385 14.86 6.17 11.88
N GLY A 386 14.54 5.03 11.25
CA GLY A 386 15.54 4.22 10.52
C GLY A 386 16.75 3.76 11.35
N ARG A 387 16.72 3.97 12.68
CA ARG A 387 17.89 3.86 13.59
C ARG A 387 18.14 2.47 14.15
N ARG A 388 17.38 1.43 13.78
CA ARG A 388 17.69 0.08 14.26
C ARG A 388 19.03 -0.46 13.73
N ASP A 389 19.54 0.04 12.59
CA ASP A 389 20.76 -0.52 11.96
C ASP A 389 21.92 0.45 11.73
N ILE A 390 21.82 1.73 12.12
CA ILE A 390 22.93 2.68 11.90
C ILE A 390 23.92 2.60 13.07
N ARG A 391 25.03 1.88 12.83
CA ARG A 391 26.21 1.82 13.69
C ARG A 391 26.62 3.21 14.19
N ARG A 392 27.07 3.28 15.44
CA ARG A 392 27.47 4.48 16.20
C ARG A 392 28.59 5.38 15.59
N SER A 393 29.04 5.20 14.34
CA SER A 393 30.25 5.89 13.82
C SER A 393 30.04 7.09 12.90
N ASP A 394 28.87 7.29 12.27
CA ASP A 394 28.68 8.42 11.35
C ASP A 394 28.12 9.66 12.06
N SER A 395 29.03 10.46 12.59
CA SER A 395 28.79 11.68 13.35
C SER A 395 28.12 12.81 12.55
N MET A 396 28.05 12.72 11.22
CA MET A 396 27.47 13.76 10.35
C MET A 396 25.98 13.55 10.05
N ALA A 397 25.44 12.33 10.21
CA ALA A 397 24.00 12.06 10.15
C ALA A 397 23.24 12.53 11.43
N ARG A 398 23.97 12.97 12.45
CA ARG A 398 23.42 13.40 13.75
C ARG A 398 22.76 14.78 13.76
N LEU A 399 22.87 15.56 12.67
CA LEU A 399 22.39 16.95 12.62
C LEU A 399 20.99 17.14 12.01
N SER A 400 20.34 16.09 11.49
CA SER A 400 18.91 16.14 11.09
C SER A 400 17.98 15.39 12.06
N CYS A 401 18.46 15.13 13.28
CA CYS A 401 17.80 14.30 14.29
C CYS A 401 16.67 15.04 15.00
N VAL A 402 15.45 14.92 14.49
CA VAL A 402 14.23 15.17 15.25
C VAL A 402 13.47 13.85 15.25
N GLU A 403 13.11 13.35 16.43
CA GLU A 403 12.17 12.23 16.55
C GLU A 403 10.91 12.59 15.75
N PRO A 404 10.41 11.69 14.89
CA PRO A 404 9.26 11.98 14.05
C PRO A 404 8.11 12.49 14.92
N THR A 405 7.49 13.59 14.53
CA THR A 405 6.36 14.19 15.26
C THR A 405 5.03 13.81 14.61
N PRO A 406 3.89 13.90 15.33
CA PRO A 406 2.58 13.72 14.72
C PRO A 406 2.34 14.67 13.53
N SER A 407 2.83 15.91 13.62
CA SER A 407 2.78 16.88 12.51
C SER A 407 3.57 16.41 11.28
N GLU A 408 4.76 15.84 11.46
CA GLU A 408 5.55 15.28 10.36
C GLU A 408 4.91 14.02 9.77
N ALA A 409 4.24 13.21 10.59
CA ALA A 409 3.46 12.06 10.12
C ALA A 409 2.26 12.51 9.26
N ALA A 410 1.52 13.55 9.68
CA ALA A 410 0.46 14.14 8.86
C ALA A 410 1.01 14.69 7.55
N ARG A 411 2.15 15.39 7.60
CA ARG A 411 2.84 15.86 6.40
C ARG A 411 3.24 14.71 5.49
N PHE A 412 3.83 13.64 6.00
CA PHE A 412 4.18 12.44 5.23
C PHE A 412 2.97 11.84 4.52
N VAL A 413 1.86 11.61 5.24
CA VAL A 413 0.65 11.00 4.65
C VAL A 413 0.08 11.89 3.54
N SER A 414 0.06 13.21 3.72
CA SER A 414 -0.39 14.16 2.68
C SER A 414 0.50 14.20 1.42
N LEU A 415 1.72 13.66 1.49
CA LEU A 415 2.60 13.53 0.34
C LEU A 415 2.33 12.25 -0.44
N VAL A 416 1.59 11.28 0.09
CA VAL A 416 1.14 10.14 -0.70
C VAL A 416 0.13 10.65 -1.75
N PRO A 417 0.32 10.35 -3.04
CA PRO A 417 -0.60 10.76 -4.08
C PRO A 417 -2.04 10.33 -3.83
N PHE A 418 -2.97 11.29 -3.89
CA PHE A 418 -4.40 11.03 -3.88
C PHE A 418 -4.89 10.58 -5.25
N VAL A 419 -5.50 9.40 -5.31
CA VAL A 419 -6.16 8.86 -6.49
C VAL A 419 -7.50 8.32 -6.06
N ARG A 420 -8.57 8.90 -6.59
CA ARG A 420 -9.92 8.42 -6.32
C ARG A 420 -10.19 7.16 -7.12
N ALA A 421 -10.63 6.08 -6.46
CA ALA A 421 -10.95 4.84 -7.16
C ALA A 421 -12.04 5.06 -8.22
N ALA A 422 -11.77 4.65 -9.47
CA ALA A 422 -12.76 4.63 -10.53
C ALA A 422 -13.70 3.43 -10.31
N HIS A 423 -14.97 3.68 -10.00
CA HIS A 423 -15.92 2.62 -9.69
C HIS A 423 -16.60 2.12 -10.99
N VAL A 424 -16.44 0.84 -11.31
CA VAL A 424 -17.26 0.17 -12.34
C VAL A 424 -18.53 -0.35 -11.65
N GLY A 425 -19.64 0.40 -11.81
CA GLY A 425 -20.94 0.07 -11.20
C GLY A 425 -21.54 1.20 -10.38
N THR A 426 -22.81 1.06 -10.00
CA THR A 426 -23.62 2.13 -9.38
C THR A 426 -23.46 2.26 -7.85
N GLY A 427 -22.51 1.57 -7.23
CA GLY A 427 -22.32 1.55 -5.77
C GLY A 427 -20.98 2.13 -5.33
N ARG A 428 -20.99 3.02 -4.33
CA ARG A 428 -19.80 3.45 -3.57
C ARG A 428 -19.39 2.40 -2.53
N ASP A 429 -19.41 1.12 -2.90
CA ASP A 429 -18.99 0.05 -2.01
C ASP A 429 -17.52 -0.27 -2.30
N ALA A 430 -16.67 0.74 -2.10
CA ALA A 430 -15.23 0.64 -2.32
C ALA A 430 -14.62 -0.38 -1.36
N THR A 431 -13.84 -1.31 -1.92
CA THR A 431 -12.81 -2.06 -1.23
C THR A 431 -11.85 -1.07 -0.57
N TRP A 432 -11.51 -1.28 0.70
CA TRP A 432 -10.47 -0.48 1.36
C TRP A 432 -9.19 -1.28 1.40
N HIS A 433 -8.14 -0.76 0.75
CA HIS A 433 -6.86 -1.44 0.72
C HIS A 433 -6.27 -1.55 2.12
N SER A 434 -5.59 -2.67 2.37
CA SER A 434 -4.77 -2.83 3.54
C SER A 434 -3.60 -1.85 3.55
N ILE A 435 -3.07 -1.52 4.73
CA ILE A 435 -1.90 -0.63 4.83
C ILE A 435 -0.72 -1.16 3.99
N PRO A 436 -0.37 -2.46 4.01
CA PRO A 436 0.64 -3.00 3.11
C PRO A 436 0.35 -2.72 1.62
N ALA A 437 -0.88 -2.95 1.16
CA ALA A 437 -1.26 -2.74 -0.22
C ALA A 437 -1.22 -1.25 -0.61
N PHE A 438 -1.75 -0.37 0.24
CA PHE A 438 -1.70 1.09 0.06
C PHE A 438 -0.27 1.60 -0.05
N LEU A 439 0.64 1.13 0.82
CA LEU A 439 2.05 1.51 0.78
C LEU A 439 2.81 0.92 -0.43
N ALA A 440 2.42 -0.27 -0.92
CA ALA A 440 3.00 -0.87 -2.13
C ALA A 440 2.53 -0.13 -3.41
N LEU A 441 1.27 0.30 -3.45
CA LEU A 441 0.70 1.12 -4.53
C LEU A 441 1.29 2.53 -4.55
N GLY A 442 1.59 3.09 -3.38
CA GLY A 442 2.13 4.44 -3.23
C GLY A 442 1.12 5.52 -3.61
N HIS A 443 -0.17 5.21 -3.63
CA HIS A 443 -1.29 6.15 -3.83
C HIS A 443 -2.61 5.53 -3.35
N GLY A 444 -3.66 6.32 -3.20
CA GLY A 444 -5.01 5.82 -2.85
C GLY A 444 -6.03 6.93 -2.55
N ASP A 445 -7.19 6.55 -2.02
CA ASP A 445 -8.32 7.45 -1.74
C ASP A 445 -8.24 8.01 -0.30
N CYS A 446 -9.18 8.87 0.08
CA CYS A 446 -9.13 9.56 1.38
C CYS A 446 -9.30 8.60 2.58
N GLU A 447 -10.01 7.49 2.39
CA GLU A 447 -10.18 6.46 3.41
C GLU A 447 -8.85 5.82 3.81
N GLU A 448 -8.02 5.43 2.84
CA GLU A 448 -6.72 4.80 3.09
C GLU A 448 -5.71 5.78 3.70
N HIS A 449 -5.73 7.05 3.27
CA HIS A 449 -4.93 8.11 3.88
C HIS A 449 -5.30 8.29 5.37
N ALA A 450 -6.60 8.35 5.68
CA ALA A 450 -7.08 8.50 7.06
C ALA A 450 -6.72 7.29 7.93
N ILE A 451 -6.80 6.07 7.38
CA ILE A 451 -6.41 4.83 8.05
C ILE A 451 -4.91 4.84 8.38
N LEU A 452 -4.05 5.19 7.42
CA LEU A 452 -2.60 5.28 7.66
C LEU A 452 -2.28 6.34 8.72
N LEU A 453 -2.86 7.53 8.62
CA LEU A 453 -2.62 8.62 9.56
C LEU A 453 -3.06 8.25 11.00
N ALA A 454 -4.26 7.67 11.14
CA ALA A 454 -4.75 7.23 12.43
C ALA A 454 -3.86 6.12 13.03
N SER A 455 -3.38 5.20 12.19
CA SER A 455 -2.46 4.11 12.58
C SER A 455 -1.14 4.66 13.12
N LEU A 456 -0.56 5.68 12.48
CA LEU A 456 0.64 6.38 12.95
C LEU A 456 0.38 7.12 14.27
N PHE A 457 -0.71 7.87 14.38
CA PHE A 457 -1.06 8.63 15.60
C PHE A 457 -1.32 7.74 16.80
N LEU A 458 -1.95 6.58 16.59
CA LEU A 458 -2.09 5.57 17.64
C LEU A 458 -0.73 5.03 18.09
N GLY A 459 0.22 4.90 17.15
CA GLY A 459 1.62 4.61 17.43
C GLY A 459 2.31 5.63 18.33
N PHE A 460 1.98 6.91 18.16
CA PHE A 460 2.41 8.01 19.05
C PHE A 460 1.73 8.00 20.43
N GLY A 461 0.80 7.08 20.68
CA GLY A 461 0.00 7.04 21.90
C GLY A 461 -1.12 8.08 21.96
N LEU A 462 -1.46 8.73 20.84
CA LEU A 462 -2.55 9.70 20.78
C LEU A 462 -3.92 9.00 20.76
N LYS A 463 -4.90 9.56 21.49
CA LYS A 463 -6.29 9.11 21.45
C LYS A 463 -6.93 9.54 20.13
N THR A 464 -6.79 8.68 19.12
CA THR A 464 -7.12 8.99 17.73
C THR A 464 -8.24 8.10 17.21
N TYR A 465 -9.09 8.67 16.35
CA TYR A 465 -10.20 8.02 15.68
C TYR A 465 -10.24 8.41 14.20
N VAL A 466 -10.61 7.49 13.33
CA VAL A 466 -11.08 7.80 11.99
C VAL A 466 -12.56 8.17 12.10
N CYS A 467 -12.95 9.26 11.45
CA CYS A 467 -14.30 9.80 11.43
C CYS A 467 -14.90 9.64 10.04
N MET A 468 -16.15 9.15 9.98
CA MET A 468 -16.95 9.17 8.75
C MET A 468 -18.08 10.17 8.89
N GLY A 469 -18.33 10.93 7.84
CA GLY A 469 -19.43 11.88 7.83
C GLY A 469 -19.49 12.67 6.54
N THR A 470 -19.76 13.97 6.63
CA THR A 470 -19.99 14.82 5.46
C THR A 470 -19.28 16.17 5.55
N LEU A 471 -18.85 16.68 4.39
CA LEU A 471 -18.26 18.01 4.22
C LEU A 471 -19.33 19.08 3.92
N ARG A 472 -19.10 20.28 4.43
CA ARG A 472 -19.90 21.48 4.13
C ARG A 472 -19.49 22.02 2.77
N ARG A 473 -20.38 21.96 1.77
CA ARG A 473 -20.10 22.53 0.44
C ARG A 473 -20.50 24.01 0.40
N LYS A 474 -19.61 24.87 -0.09
CA LYS A 474 -19.99 26.25 -0.43
C LYS A 474 -21.03 26.23 -1.55
N PRO A 475 -22.12 27.02 -1.48
CA PRO A 475 -23.10 27.10 -2.55
C PRO A 475 -22.38 27.55 -3.83
N ALA A 476 -22.60 26.83 -4.93
CA ALA A 476 -22.10 27.26 -6.24
C ALA A 476 -22.74 28.60 -6.58
N SER A 477 -21.95 29.56 -7.08
CA SER A 477 -22.34 30.96 -7.30
C SER A 477 -23.48 31.18 -8.30
N THR A 478 -24.09 30.12 -8.84
CA THR A 478 -25.10 30.19 -9.91
C THR A 478 -26.31 29.27 -9.72
N SER A 479 -26.48 28.59 -8.58
CA SER A 479 -27.69 27.76 -8.35
C SER A 479 -28.20 27.84 -6.91
N SER A 480 -29.45 28.26 -6.74
CA SER A 480 -30.18 28.33 -5.45
C SER A 480 -30.50 26.96 -4.83
N ALA A 481 -29.98 25.86 -5.40
CA ALA A 481 -30.14 24.51 -4.87
C ALA A 481 -29.01 24.19 -3.88
N VAL A 482 -29.38 23.80 -2.67
CA VAL A 482 -28.44 23.25 -1.67
C VAL A 482 -27.81 22.00 -2.28
N ALA A 483 -26.50 22.04 -2.53
CA ALA A 483 -25.78 20.90 -3.07
C ALA A 483 -25.84 19.73 -2.07
N PRO A 484 -26.02 18.48 -2.53
CA PRO A 484 -26.10 17.33 -1.64
C PRO A 484 -24.80 17.19 -0.83
N PRO A 485 -24.89 16.78 0.46
CA PRO A 485 -23.73 16.62 1.30
C PRO A 485 -22.76 15.59 0.73
N VAL A 486 -21.46 15.89 0.78
CA VAL A 486 -20.41 15.02 0.23
C VAL A 486 -19.86 14.16 1.36
N ARG A 487 -20.04 12.84 1.27
CA ARG A 487 -19.41 11.88 2.18
C ARG A 487 -17.89 12.02 2.16
N HIS A 488 -17.29 12.01 3.33
CA HIS A 488 -15.85 12.19 3.51
C HIS A 488 -15.35 11.54 4.79
N VAL A 489 -14.06 11.19 4.80
CA VAL A 489 -13.37 10.56 5.93
C VAL A 489 -12.19 11.42 6.35
N TRP A 490 -12.03 11.59 7.66
CA TRP A 490 -10.95 12.37 8.25
C TRP A 490 -10.50 11.75 9.57
N VAL A 491 -9.47 12.30 10.21
CA VAL A 491 -8.95 11.81 11.50
C VAL A 491 -9.22 12.82 12.60
N ALA A 492 -9.67 12.36 13.77
CA ALA A 492 -9.83 13.18 14.97
C ALA A 492 -8.89 12.71 16.08
N THR A 493 -8.23 13.66 16.74
CA THR A 493 -7.46 13.41 17.95
C THR A 493 -8.13 14.12 19.12
N ILE A 494 -8.48 13.35 20.15
CA ILE A 494 -9.10 13.88 21.37
C ILE A 494 -8.00 14.17 22.38
N LEU A 495 -7.71 15.45 22.57
CA LEU A 495 -6.70 15.95 23.51
C LEU A 495 -7.39 16.45 24.79
N THR A 496 -6.59 16.71 25.83
CA THR A 496 -7.08 17.36 27.07
C THR A 496 -7.49 18.81 26.83
N THR A 497 -6.91 19.48 25.84
CA THR A 497 -7.15 20.88 25.49
C THR A 497 -8.29 21.08 24.49
N GLY A 498 -8.81 20.01 23.90
CA GLY A 498 -9.84 20.06 22.87
C GLY A 498 -9.69 18.95 21.82
N VAL A 499 -10.42 19.06 20.73
CA VAL A 499 -10.41 18.08 19.64
C VAL A 499 -9.81 18.69 18.39
N MET A 500 -8.80 18.02 17.84
CA MET A 500 -8.15 18.40 16.59
C MET A 500 -8.59 17.46 15.47
N LEU A 501 -8.96 18.03 14.34
CA LEU A 501 -9.40 17.33 13.15
C LEU A 501 -8.37 17.49 12.05
N TRP A 502 -8.00 16.38 11.43
CA TRP A 502 -6.94 16.27 10.46
C TRP A 502 -7.49 15.79 9.13
N GLU A 503 -7.29 16.60 8.10
CA GLU A 503 -7.52 16.20 6.72
C GLU A 503 -6.30 15.41 6.24
N ALA A 504 -6.45 14.10 6.06
CA ALA A 504 -5.31 13.21 5.82
C ALA A 504 -4.66 13.45 4.45
N VAL A 505 -5.44 13.88 3.45
CA VAL A 505 -4.94 14.11 2.08
C VAL A 505 -4.17 15.43 1.98
N THR A 506 -4.55 16.47 2.73
CA THR A 506 -3.89 17.79 2.67
C THR A 506 -2.88 18.01 3.79
N GLY A 507 -2.99 17.24 4.88
CA GLY A 507 -2.21 17.43 6.11
C GLY A 507 -2.71 18.60 6.96
N GLU A 508 -3.82 19.24 6.59
CA GLU A 508 -4.36 20.37 7.34
C GLU A 508 -4.98 19.92 8.67
N CYS A 509 -4.78 20.74 9.70
CA CYS A 509 -5.28 20.51 11.04
C CYS A 509 -6.13 21.69 11.50
N VAL A 510 -7.35 21.42 11.98
CA VAL A 510 -8.27 22.43 12.50
C VAL A 510 -8.86 21.98 13.82
N ALA A 511 -9.11 22.92 14.75
CA ALA A 511 -9.86 22.60 15.95
C ALA A 511 -11.32 22.30 15.59
N ALA A 512 -11.95 21.30 16.21
CA ALA A 512 -13.34 20.92 15.94
C ALA A 512 -14.33 22.07 16.22
N SER A 513 -14.02 22.92 17.21
CA SER A 513 -14.80 24.10 17.57
C SER A 513 -14.53 25.32 16.68
N ALA A 514 -13.58 25.25 15.74
CA ALA A 514 -13.25 26.38 14.88
C ALA A 514 -14.41 26.68 13.91
N PRO A 515 -14.84 27.95 13.74
CA PRO A 515 -15.89 28.31 12.78
C PRO A 515 -15.55 27.96 11.33
N ALA A 516 -14.25 27.94 11.01
CA ALA A 516 -13.73 27.59 9.69
C ALA A 516 -13.68 26.07 9.42
N CYS A 517 -14.11 25.23 10.38
CA CYS A 517 -14.13 23.78 10.22
C CYS A 517 -14.94 23.38 8.97
N PRO A 518 -14.35 22.58 8.05
CA PRO A 518 -14.97 22.23 6.77
C PRO A 518 -16.03 21.12 6.89
N TYR A 519 -16.09 20.44 8.03
CA TYR A 519 -17.01 19.32 8.27
C TYR A 519 -18.40 19.82 8.66
N ASP A 520 -19.42 19.11 8.16
CA ASP A 520 -20.82 19.43 8.41
C ASP A 520 -21.44 18.50 9.46
N ARG A 521 -21.14 17.20 9.37
CA ARG A 521 -21.70 16.18 10.25
C ARG A 521 -20.74 15.00 10.40
N VAL A 522 -20.65 14.44 11.61
CA VAL A 522 -19.99 13.15 11.90
C VAL A 522 -21.04 12.08 12.19
N ASP A 523 -20.93 10.94 11.52
CA ASP A 523 -21.90 9.84 11.57
C ASP A 523 -21.40 8.70 12.46
N CYS A 524 -20.13 8.34 12.32
CA CYS A 524 -19.47 7.40 13.21
C CYS A 524 -17.97 7.68 13.32
N ILE A 525 -17.37 7.14 14.38
CA ILE A 525 -15.94 7.20 14.63
C ILE A 525 -15.45 5.82 15.08
N PHE A 526 -14.22 5.47 14.72
CA PHE A 526 -13.64 4.19 15.11
C PHE A 526 -12.12 4.26 15.20
N ASN A 527 -11.54 3.36 15.97
CA ASN A 527 -10.09 3.15 16.03
C ASN A 527 -9.81 1.64 16.13
N HIS A 528 -8.54 1.28 16.34
CA HIS A 528 -8.14 -0.13 16.48
C HIS A 528 -8.82 -0.90 17.63
N LYS A 529 -9.47 -0.24 18.60
CA LYS A 529 -10.10 -0.87 19.79
C LYS A 529 -11.62 -0.71 19.87
N SER A 530 -12.18 0.36 19.32
CA SER A 530 -13.57 0.71 19.52
C SER A 530 -14.23 1.31 18.29
N PHE A 531 -15.56 1.22 18.26
CA PHE A 531 -16.43 1.78 17.25
C PHE A 531 -17.58 2.48 17.95
N PHE A 532 -17.93 3.69 17.50
CA PHE A 532 -19.05 4.46 18.02
C PHE A 532 -19.84 5.10 16.88
N ALA A 533 -21.16 4.95 16.91
CA ALA A 533 -22.07 5.74 16.09
C ALA A 533 -22.55 6.97 16.85
N ASN A 534 -22.66 8.09 16.15
CA ASN A 534 -23.16 9.33 16.69
C ASN A 534 -24.69 9.24 16.86
N CYS A 535 -25.16 9.58 18.05
CA CYS A 535 -26.58 9.63 18.42
C CYS A 535 -27.06 11.04 18.75
N GLN A 536 -26.18 12.04 18.65
CA GLN A 536 -26.48 13.43 18.97
C GLN A 536 -27.45 14.04 17.95
N THR A 537 -28.37 14.89 18.44
CA THR A 537 -29.31 15.66 17.60
C THR A 537 -28.80 17.05 17.23
N THR A 538 -27.54 17.36 17.58
CA THR A 538 -26.90 18.65 17.35
C THR A 538 -26.90 19.03 15.87
N GLU A 539 -27.29 20.26 15.54
CA GLU A 539 -27.32 20.76 14.16
C GLU A 539 -25.99 21.37 13.71
N LEU A 540 -25.21 21.92 14.64
CA LEU A 540 -23.92 22.54 14.37
C LEU A 540 -22.76 21.60 14.71
N PHE A 541 -21.86 21.40 13.74
CA PHE A 541 -20.69 20.54 13.92
C PHE A 541 -19.79 20.96 15.10
N GLY A 542 -19.62 22.26 15.33
CA GLY A 542 -18.76 22.79 16.41
C GLY A 542 -19.27 22.49 17.83
N GLU A 543 -20.53 22.07 17.97
CA GLU A 543 -21.18 21.73 19.23
C GLU A 543 -21.27 20.20 19.47
N VAL A 544 -20.65 19.40 18.60
CA VAL A 544 -20.54 17.95 18.80
C VAL A 544 -19.78 17.67 20.09
N ASP A 545 -20.29 16.75 20.90
CA ASP A 545 -19.69 16.38 22.19
C ASP A 545 -18.85 15.14 21.93
N TRP A 546 -17.54 15.28 22.04
CA TRP A 546 -16.60 14.22 21.74
C TRP A 546 -16.35 13.27 22.93
N ASN A 547 -17.16 13.33 23.99
CA ASN A 547 -17.13 12.36 25.07
C ASN A 547 -17.77 11.03 24.63
N VAL A 548 -16.97 10.22 23.93
CA VAL A 548 -17.34 8.89 23.41
C VAL A 548 -17.79 7.89 24.47
N HIS A 549 -17.57 8.17 25.76
CA HIS A 549 -18.00 7.31 26.87
C HIS A 549 -19.44 7.62 27.32
N ASN A 550 -20.03 8.71 26.85
CA ASN A 550 -21.43 9.03 27.12
C ASN A 550 -22.34 8.22 26.18
N SER A 551 -22.94 7.15 26.70
CA SER A 551 -23.81 6.25 25.93
C SER A 551 -25.08 6.89 25.40
N ALA A 552 -25.49 8.04 25.94
CA ALA A 552 -26.61 8.81 25.40
C ALA A 552 -26.26 9.54 24.10
N LEU A 553 -24.98 9.87 23.89
CA LEU A 553 -24.48 10.65 22.76
C LEU A 553 -23.78 9.78 21.72
N TRP A 554 -23.15 8.68 22.16
CA TRP A 554 -22.43 7.74 21.32
C TRP A 554 -22.85 6.30 21.62
N LYS A 555 -23.48 5.62 20.65
CA LYS A 555 -23.74 4.18 20.77
C LYS A 555 -22.48 3.43 20.35
N GLY A 556 -21.83 2.77 21.30
CA GLY A 556 -20.64 1.95 21.04
C GLY A 556 -20.99 0.49 20.70
N LEU A 557 -20.11 -0.17 19.95
CA LEU A 557 -20.05 -1.64 19.98
C LEU A 557 -19.41 -2.11 21.29
N ASP A 558 -19.79 -3.30 21.75
CA ASP A 558 -19.19 -3.95 22.91
C ASP A 558 -17.70 -4.23 22.64
N ALA A 559 -16.84 -3.58 23.43
CA ALA A 559 -15.40 -3.67 23.31
C ALA A 559 -14.86 -5.09 23.54
N ALA A 560 -15.48 -5.87 24.44
CA ALA A 560 -15.07 -7.24 24.72
C ALA A 560 -15.45 -8.18 23.58
N LEU A 561 -16.62 -8.01 22.96
CA LEU A 561 -17.02 -8.81 21.80
C LEU A 561 -16.16 -8.49 20.57
N ILE A 562 -15.94 -7.22 20.26
CA ILE A 562 -15.12 -6.86 19.10
C ILE A 562 -13.66 -7.25 19.31
N ALA A 563 -13.12 -7.19 20.54
CA ALA A 563 -11.75 -7.60 20.85
C ALA A 563 -11.48 -9.10 20.65
N GLN A 564 -12.51 -9.95 20.66
CA GLN A 564 -12.36 -11.37 20.33
C GLN A 564 -11.98 -11.58 18.85
N VAL A 565 -12.37 -10.64 17.99
CA VAL A 565 -11.91 -10.61 16.61
C VAL A 565 -10.55 -9.94 16.54
N ARG A 566 -9.59 -10.73 16.07
CA ARG A 566 -8.18 -10.39 16.01
C ARG A 566 -7.90 -9.56 14.75
N PRO A 567 -6.95 -8.61 14.79
CA PRO A 567 -6.54 -7.88 13.60
C PRO A 567 -6.04 -8.84 12.52
N ARG A 568 -6.57 -8.71 11.30
CA ARG A 568 -6.19 -9.54 10.15
C ARG A 568 -5.03 -8.98 9.33
N GLN A 569 -4.65 -7.73 9.58
CA GLN A 569 -3.55 -7.09 8.88
C GLN A 569 -2.24 -7.29 9.65
N PRO A 570 -1.12 -7.48 8.94
CA PRO A 570 0.18 -7.65 9.57
C PRO A 570 0.64 -6.35 10.23
N SER A 571 1.44 -6.50 11.29
CA SER A 571 2.18 -5.37 11.84
C SER A 571 3.09 -4.81 10.74
N ILE A 572 3.15 -3.48 10.60
CA ILE A 572 3.88 -2.85 9.49
C ILE A 572 4.82 -1.76 9.98
N SER A 573 6.04 -1.77 9.43
CA SER A 573 7.02 -0.70 9.58
C SER A 573 7.22 0.02 8.26
N LEU A 574 7.33 1.34 8.34
CA LEU A 574 7.64 2.17 7.20
C LEU A 574 9.09 1.95 6.77
N ARG A 575 9.34 2.04 5.46
CA ARG A 575 10.70 2.06 4.93
C ARG A 575 11.35 3.41 5.27
N PRO A 576 12.63 3.41 5.70
CA PRO A 576 13.31 4.63 6.09
C PRO A 576 13.42 5.61 4.91
N PRO A 577 13.52 6.93 5.18
CA PRO A 577 13.68 7.93 4.14
C PRO A 577 14.95 7.72 3.31
N ASN A 578 14.86 7.89 1.99
CA ASN A 578 16.02 7.86 1.11
C ASN A 578 16.66 9.26 1.04
N VAL A 579 17.83 9.43 1.67
CA VAL A 579 18.53 10.71 1.69
C VAL A 579 19.21 10.94 0.33
N MET A 580 18.75 11.96 -0.41
CA MET A 580 19.39 12.35 -1.66
C MET A 580 20.81 12.86 -1.41
N THR A 581 21.75 12.48 -2.28
CA THR A 581 23.13 12.96 -2.19
C THR A 581 23.23 14.43 -2.62
N ALA A 582 24.33 15.10 -2.25
CA ALA A 582 24.60 16.46 -2.72
C ALA A 582 24.67 16.52 -4.26
N ALA A 583 25.21 15.48 -4.89
CA ALA A 583 25.28 15.37 -6.36
C ALA A 583 23.88 15.29 -7.01
N ASP A 584 22.92 14.62 -6.38
CA ASP A 584 21.57 14.52 -6.93
C ASP A 584 20.81 15.85 -6.82
N ASN A 585 21.03 16.59 -5.74
CA ASN A 585 20.52 17.96 -5.59
C ASN A 585 21.12 18.91 -6.64
N GLU A 586 22.41 18.79 -6.95
CA GLU A 586 23.07 19.58 -7.99
C GLU A 586 22.54 19.25 -9.39
N LYS A 587 22.28 17.97 -9.68
CA LYS A 587 21.62 17.54 -10.93
C LYS A 587 20.22 18.14 -11.05
N LEU A 588 19.42 18.12 -9.97
CA LEU A 588 18.09 18.75 -9.96
C LEU A 588 18.16 20.27 -10.18
N ASP A 589 19.09 20.96 -9.51
CA ASP A 589 19.29 22.42 -9.67
C ASP A 589 19.67 22.75 -11.13
N THR A 590 20.59 21.98 -11.71
CA THR A 590 21.01 22.11 -13.11
C THR A 590 19.85 21.86 -14.06
N ALA A 591 19.07 20.79 -13.85
CA ALA A 591 17.92 20.46 -14.69
C ALA A 591 16.83 21.54 -14.63
N LEU A 592 16.53 22.09 -13.45
CA LEU A 592 15.56 23.17 -13.31
C LEU A 592 16.05 24.47 -13.98
N ARG A 593 17.33 24.80 -13.86
CA ARG A 593 17.93 25.95 -14.57
C ARG A 593 17.81 25.79 -16.09
N GLN A 594 18.17 24.62 -16.60
CA GLN A 594 18.09 24.30 -18.04
C GLN A 594 16.64 24.40 -18.53
N TRP A 595 15.68 23.88 -17.78
CA TRP A 595 14.25 24.02 -18.08
C TRP A 595 13.78 25.49 -18.06
N LEU A 596 14.22 26.29 -17.08
CA LEU A 596 13.87 27.70 -17.02
C LEU A 596 14.41 28.45 -18.24
N TYR A 597 15.64 28.14 -18.66
CA TYR A 597 16.25 28.68 -19.88
C TYR A 597 15.46 28.30 -21.14
N SER A 598 15.12 27.02 -21.32
CA SER A 598 14.39 26.54 -22.49
C SER A 598 12.98 27.15 -22.56
N THR A 599 12.29 27.21 -21.43
CA THR A 599 10.95 27.79 -21.30
C THR A 599 10.97 29.28 -21.67
N ARG A 600 11.92 30.05 -21.13
CA ARG A 600 12.09 31.47 -21.48
C ARG A 600 12.38 31.67 -22.97
N ARG A 601 13.28 30.85 -23.53
CA ARG A 601 13.62 30.89 -24.96
C ARG A 601 12.41 30.61 -25.84
N ALA A 602 11.57 29.63 -25.48
CA ALA A 602 10.33 29.31 -26.20
C ALA A 602 9.34 30.49 -26.22
N HIS A 603 9.37 31.35 -25.20
CA HIS A 603 8.59 32.59 -25.12
C HIS A 603 9.31 33.82 -25.71
N GLY A 604 10.38 33.63 -26.50
CA GLY A 604 11.11 34.72 -27.14
C GLY A 604 12.05 35.51 -26.22
N LEU A 605 12.27 35.04 -24.98
CA LEU A 605 13.15 35.66 -24.00
C LEU A 605 14.53 35.00 -24.05
N THR A 606 15.49 35.61 -24.75
CA THR A 606 16.82 35.01 -25.01
C THR A 606 17.89 35.40 -23.99
N CYS A 607 17.66 36.42 -23.16
CA CYS A 607 18.59 36.87 -22.13
C CYS A 607 18.10 36.48 -20.72
N THR A 608 18.88 35.65 -20.02
CA THR A 608 18.68 35.32 -18.61
C THR A 608 20.04 35.48 -17.90
N LYS A 609 20.14 36.49 -17.03
CA LYS A 609 21.34 36.75 -16.22
C LYS A 609 21.11 36.24 -14.81
N TRP A 610 22.05 35.50 -14.24
CA TRP A 610 21.98 35.04 -12.86
C TRP A 610 22.61 36.06 -11.92
N HIS A 611 21.96 36.32 -10.79
CA HIS A 611 22.61 37.01 -9.68
C HIS A 611 23.59 36.04 -8.99
N PRO A 612 24.81 36.46 -8.63
CA PRO A 612 25.82 35.58 -8.03
C PRO A 612 25.34 34.93 -6.73
N ASN A 613 24.69 35.70 -5.86
CA ASN A 613 24.32 35.24 -4.51
C ASN A 613 22.82 34.98 -4.29
N LEU A 614 21.94 35.31 -5.25
CA LEU A 614 20.49 35.27 -5.00
C LEU A 614 19.99 33.86 -4.75
N SER A 615 20.53 32.90 -5.49
CA SER A 615 20.29 31.46 -5.30
C SER A 615 20.67 30.99 -3.90
N HIS A 616 21.68 31.59 -3.26
CA HIS A 616 22.04 31.28 -1.87
C HIS A 616 21.03 31.86 -0.88
N TYR A 617 20.64 33.13 -1.05
CA TYR A 617 19.70 33.78 -0.14
C TYR A 617 18.30 33.15 -0.18
N VAL A 618 17.77 32.82 -1.36
CA VAL A 618 16.44 32.19 -1.49
C VAL A 618 16.41 30.75 -0.99
N ARG A 619 17.56 30.08 -0.90
CA ARG A 619 17.64 28.73 -0.31
C ARG A 619 17.32 28.73 1.18
N ILE A 620 17.66 29.80 1.91
CA ILE A 620 17.42 29.93 3.35
C ILE A 620 15.91 29.80 3.66
N ALA A 621 15.06 30.37 2.80
CA ALA A 621 13.61 30.35 2.99
C ALA A 621 12.99 28.95 2.78
N LEU A 622 13.62 28.07 2.00
CA LEU A 622 13.02 26.78 1.66
C LEU A 622 12.81 25.87 2.88
N LYS A 623 13.71 25.92 3.88
CA LYS A 623 13.53 25.16 5.12
C LYS A 623 12.40 25.73 5.97
N SER A 624 12.31 27.05 6.04
CA SER A 624 11.23 27.76 6.73
C SER A 624 9.87 27.41 6.16
N TYR A 625 9.74 27.30 4.83
CA TYR A 625 8.46 26.92 4.20
C TYR A 625 8.05 25.49 4.54
N GLU A 626 8.98 24.54 4.63
CA GLU A 626 8.61 23.20 5.07
C GLU A 626 8.23 23.16 6.55
N VAL A 627 8.94 23.88 7.42
CA VAL A 627 8.59 24.03 8.84
C VAL A 627 7.19 24.64 9.00
N GLU A 628 6.86 25.65 8.19
CA GLU A 628 5.51 26.24 8.17
C GLU A 628 4.45 25.23 7.72
N ARG A 629 4.74 24.40 6.70
CA ARG A 629 3.80 23.35 6.24
C ARG A 629 3.60 22.23 7.25
N VAL A 630 4.63 21.87 8.00
CA VAL A 630 4.56 20.81 9.03
C VAL A 630 3.87 21.31 10.29
N PHE A 631 4.28 22.45 10.82
CA PHE A 631 3.89 22.92 12.16
C PHE A 631 2.88 24.08 12.15
N GLY A 632 2.51 24.60 10.98
CA GLY A 632 1.64 25.79 10.87
C GLY A 632 2.26 27.08 11.43
N THR A 633 3.56 27.05 11.78
CA THR A 633 4.26 28.20 12.35
C THR A 633 4.85 29.03 11.23
N ALA A 634 4.10 30.05 10.79
CA ALA A 634 4.58 31.01 9.81
C ALA A 634 5.81 31.77 10.33
N ASN A 635 6.70 32.15 9.42
CA ASN A 635 7.84 33.04 9.65
C ASN A 635 9.04 32.50 10.46
N ALA A 636 9.19 31.19 10.62
CA ALA A 636 10.44 30.62 11.17
C ALA A 636 11.65 31.16 10.37
N ASP A 637 12.53 31.93 11.00
CA ASP A 637 13.68 32.62 10.39
C ASP A 637 13.39 33.57 9.21
N ASN A 638 12.13 33.94 8.97
CA ASN A 638 11.78 34.83 7.84
C ASN A 638 12.39 36.23 8.01
N VAL A 639 12.61 36.69 9.25
CA VAL A 639 13.31 37.95 9.52
C VAL A 639 14.73 37.95 8.94
N PHE A 640 15.46 36.84 9.11
CA PHE A 640 16.82 36.72 8.55
C PHE A 640 16.78 36.68 7.03
N PHE A 641 15.85 35.92 6.45
CA PHE A 641 15.64 35.89 5.01
C PHE A 641 15.34 37.27 4.43
N GLN A 642 14.41 38.03 5.03
CA GLN A 642 14.06 39.38 4.60
C GLN A 642 15.26 40.33 4.64
N ASN A 643 16.06 40.28 5.72
CA ASN A 643 17.27 41.10 5.84
C ASN A 643 18.34 40.72 4.80
N CYS A 644 18.54 39.42 4.53
CA CYS A 644 19.44 38.95 3.47
C CYS A 644 19.01 39.48 2.10
N ILE A 645 17.71 39.44 1.79
CA ILE A 645 17.18 39.95 0.52
C ILE A 645 17.30 41.48 0.45
N GLN A 646 16.95 42.20 1.52
CA GLN A 646 17.09 43.67 1.56
C GLN A 646 18.54 44.13 1.36
N GLY A 647 19.51 43.42 1.95
CA GLY A 647 20.93 43.70 1.75
C GLY A 647 21.44 43.33 0.36
N ALA A 648 20.84 42.32 -0.29
CA ALA A 648 21.23 41.86 -1.61
C ALA A 648 20.60 42.67 -2.76
N VAL A 649 19.43 43.28 -2.54
CA VAL A 649 18.69 44.04 -3.56
C VAL A 649 19.24 45.47 -3.63
N PRO A 650 19.80 45.91 -4.77
CA PRO A 650 20.32 47.27 -4.88
C PRO A 650 19.23 48.34 -4.72
N GLN A 651 19.61 49.55 -4.31
CA GLN A 651 18.65 50.66 -4.20
C GLN A 651 17.90 50.88 -5.53
N GLY A 652 16.58 51.12 -5.44
CA GLY A 652 15.70 51.26 -6.60
C GLY A 652 15.38 49.96 -7.33
N HIS A 653 15.72 48.79 -6.77
CA HIS A 653 15.31 47.48 -7.30
C HIS A 653 14.22 46.85 -6.42
N THR A 654 13.44 45.96 -7.04
CA THR A 654 12.40 45.17 -6.40
C THR A 654 12.74 43.68 -6.50
N PHE A 655 12.41 42.92 -5.46
CA PHE A 655 12.50 41.46 -5.42
C PHE A 655 11.11 40.84 -5.60
N LYS A 656 11.02 39.83 -6.46
CA LYS A 656 9.87 38.92 -6.57
C LYS A 656 10.36 37.48 -6.51
N GLY A 657 9.72 36.66 -5.67
CA GLY A 657 10.05 35.26 -5.52
C GLY A 657 8.81 34.40 -5.34
N PHE A 658 8.86 33.17 -5.85
CA PHE A 658 7.76 32.22 -5.75
C PHE A 658 8.30 30.85 -5.31
N PRO A 659 7.99 30.41 -4.08
CA PRO A 659 8.33 29.07 -3.59
C PRO A 659 7.25 28.06 -3.99
N VAL A 660 7.67 26.83 -4.28
CA VAL A 660 6.78 25.72 -4.64
C VAL A 660 7.39 24.40 -4.20
N SER A 661 6.55 23.42 -3.87
CA SER A 661 6.99 22.04 -3.62
C SER A 661 6.19 21.00 -4.38
N ALA A 662 6.88 19.92 -4.75
CA ALA A 662 6.34 18.81 -5.53
C ALA A 662 7.15 17.53 -5.33
N ILE A 663 6.53 16.39 -5.64
CA ILE A 663 7.17 15.08 -5.69
C ILE A 663 7.53 14.85 -7.16
N GLY A 664 8.75 15.23 -7.53
CA GLY A 664 9.24 15.16 -8.91
C GLY A 664 9.33 16.50 -9.62
N LEU A 665 10.28 16.56 -10.55
CA LEU A 665 10.65 17.79 -11.26
C LEU A 665 9.56 18.25 -12.24
N GLU A 666 8.86 17.34 -12.92
CA GLU A 666 7.82 17.70 -13.89
C GLU A 666 6.61 18.36 -13.23
N ASP A 667 6.16 17.84 -12.08
CA ASP A 667 5.06 18.44 -11.32
C ASP A 667 5.46 19.82 -10.75
N LEU A 668 6.71 19.97 -10.32
CA LEU A 668 7.27 21.25 -9.92
C LEU A 668 7.21 22.29 -11.05
N GLN A 669 7.67 21.93 -12.25
CA GLN A 669 7.66 22.77 -13.44
C GLN A 669 6.23 23.18 -13.83
N ARG A 670 5.29 22.22 -13.78
CA ARG A 670 3.87 22.47 -14.05
C ARG A 670 3.28 23.46 -13.06
N LYS A 671 3.51 23.28 -11.76
CA LYS A 671 3.02 24.18 -10.70
C LYS A 671 3.60 25.60 -10.82
N LEU A 672 4.88 25.71 -11.19
CA LEU A 672 5.53 27.01 -11.44
C LEU A 672 4.84 27.81 -12.55
N MET A 673 4.48 27.17 -13.66
CA MET A 673 3.83 27.83 -14.81
C MET A 673 2.32 28.03 -14.62
N ALA A 674 1.66 27.15 -13.86
CA ALA A 674 0.23 27.26 -13.56
C ALA A 674 -0.06 28.43 -12.59
N ASN A 675 0.85 28.75 -11.68
CA ASN A 675 0.69 29.87 -10.76
C ASN A 675 1.04 31.20 -11.45
N ALA A 676 0.17 32.21 -11.29
CA ALA A 676 0.39 33.53 -11.89
C ALA A 676 1.70 34.19 -11.45
N VAL A 677 2.04 34.13 -10.15
CA VAL A 677 3.28 34.72 -9.62
C VAL A 677 4.50 33.97 -10.13
N GLY A 678 4.45 32.64 -10.12
CA GLY A 678 5.52 31.79 -10.66
C GLY A 678 5.78 32.08 -12.13
N ARG A 679 4.72 32.12 -12.95
CA ARG A 679 4.78 32.46 -14.36
C ARG A 679 5.30 33.87 -14.61
N ASP A 680 4.87 34.85 -13.83
CA ASP A 680 5.32 36.25 -13.96
C ASP A 680 6.82 36.40 -13.64
N VAL A 681 7.32 35.66 -12.64
CA VAL A 681 8.76 35.61 -12.33
C VAL A 681 9.52 34.93 -13.46
N ILE A 682 9.06 33.79 -13.96
CA ILE A 682 9.74 33.02 -15.01
C ILE A 682 9.74 33.76 -16.34
N LEU A 683 8.62 34.36 -16.74
CA LEU A 683 8.44 35.05 -18.02
C LEU A 683 8.66 36.56 -17.93
N PHE A 684 9.39 37.02 -16.91
CA PHE A 684 9.61 38.44 -16.69
C PHE A 684 10.20 39.12 -17.96
N PRO A 685 9.46 40.05 -18.62
CA PRO A 685 9.69 40.44 -20.02
C PRO A 685 10.64 41.64 -20.21
N ARG A 686 11.07 42.30 -19.13
CA ARG A 686 11.88 43.54 -19.20
C ARG A 686 12.98 43.57 -18.14
N ALA A 687 14.23 43.61 -18.57
CA ALA A 687 15.20 44.67 -18.23
C ALA A 687 16.62 44.19 -18.58
N ALA A 688 17.43 45.07 -19.14
CA ALA A 688 18.89 44.92 -19.20
C ALA A 688 19.54 44.60 -17.82
N HIS A 689 18.78 44.83 -16.73
CA HIS A 689 19.16 44.70 -15.32
C HIS A 689 18.35 43.65 -14.52
N ALA A 690 17.55 42.79 -15.16
CA ALA A 690 16.87 41.71 -14.43
C ALA A 690 17.88 40.58 -14.10
N LEU A 691 17.97 40.22 -12.82
CA LEU A 691 18.86 39.18 -12.32
C LEU A 691 18.04 38.07 -11.64
N PHE A 692 18.20 36.85 -12.12
CA PHE A 692 17.44 35.69 -11.67
C PHE A 692 18.17 34.92 -10.57
N GLY A 693 17.40 34.19 -9.77
CA GLY A 693 17.88 33.27 -8.75
C GLY A 693 16.99 32.03 -8.71
N VAL A 694 17.61 30.86 -8.56
CA VAL A 694 16.92 29.58 -8.40
C VAL A 694 17.61 28.82 -7.29
N ALA A 695 16.82 28.29 -6.37
CA ALA A 695 17.28 27.35 -5.37
C ALA A 695 16.36 26.15 -5.30
N ILE A 696 16.95 24.99 -5.03
CA ILE A 696 16.26 23.74 -4.74
C ILE A 696 16.73 23.19 -3.40
N MET A 697 15.85 22.46 -2.71
CA MET A 697 16.17 21.63 -1.56
C MET A 697 15.26 20.40 -1.51
N SER A 698 15.85 19.22 -1.36
CA SER A 698 15.13 17.96 -1.15
C SER A 698 14.86 17.71 0.34
N MET A 699 13.65 17.28 0.68
CA MET A 699 13.27 16.79 2.00
C MET A 699 12.91 15.30 1.90
N PRO A 700 13.68 14.40 2.54
CA PRO A 700 13.42 12.97 2.47
C PRO A 700 12.28 12.59 3.44
N TYR A 701 11.35 11.78 2.95
CA TYR A 701 10.26 11.17 3.70
C TYR A 701 10.31 9.64 3.58
N PRO A 702 9.62 8.90 4.47
CA PRO A 702 9.52 7.44 4.38
C PRO A 702 8.95 6.95 3.04
N GLU A 703 9.06 5.64 2.80
CA GLU A 703 8.55 4.97 1.59
C GLU A 703 9.16 5.46 0.27
N GLY A 704 10.35 6.05 0.33
CA GLY A 704 11.05 6.56 -0.86
C GLY A 704 10.47 7.87 -1.40
N ILE A 705 9.60 8.54 -0.63
CA ILE A 705 9.07 9.86 -0.99
C ILE A 705 10.17 10.91 -0.80
N SER A 706 10.44 11.70 -1.83
CA SER A 706 11.34 12.85 -1.75
C SER A 706 10.61 14.10 -2.20
N LEU A 707 10.36 15.01 -1.25
CA LEU A 707 9.71 16.28 -1.52
C LEU A 707 10.77 17.28 -1.98
N ILE A 708 10.57 17.86 -3.17
CA ILE A 708 11.47 18.86 -3.73
C ILE A 708 10.84 20.23 -3.52
N TRP A 709 11.49 21.09 -2.75
CA TRP A 709 11.22 22.52 -2.70
C TRP A 709 12.05 23.24 -3.74
N ALA A 710 11.44 24.17 -4.47
CA ALA A 710 12.16 25.11 -5.30
C ALA A 710 11.61 26.53 -5.15
N MET A 711 12.48 27.51 -5.35
CA MET A 711 12.10 28.91 -5.41
C MET A 711 12.72 29.55 -6.64
N VAL A 712 11.86 30.14 -7.47
CA VAL A 712 12.28 31.01 -8.58
C VAL A 712 12.17 32.45 -8.11
N ALA A 713 13.19 33.26 -8.41
CA ALA A 713 13.21 34.66 -8.03
C ALA A 713 13.83 35.55 -9.10
N VAL A 714 13.42 36.81 -9.10
CA VAL A 714 13.96 37.87 -9.97
C VAL A 714 14.11 39.16 -9.18
N VAL A 715 15.26 39.81 -9.36
CA VAL A 715 15.53 41.18 -8.91
C VAL A 715 15.59 42.07 -10.13
N TYR A 716 14.87 43.19 -10.12
CA TYR A 716 14.78 44.10 -11.26
C TYR A 716 14.65 45.56 -10.81
N LYS A 717 15.15 46.50 -11.62
CA LYS A 717 15.05 47.93 -11.33
C LYS A 717 13.60 48.40 -11.48
N THR A 718 13.07 49.05 -10.46
CA THR A 718 11.76 49.70 -10.50
C THR A 718 11.93 51.01 -11.28
N SER A 719 11.13 51.20 -12.33
CA SER A 719 11.11 52.44 -13.13
C SER A 719 10.56 53.62 -12.35
#